data_AF-A0A349TW79-F1
#
_entry.id   AF-A0A349TW79-F1
#
_cell.length_a   1.000
_cell.length_b   1.000
_cell.length_c   1.000
_cell.angle_alpha   90.00
_cell.angle_beta   90.00
_cell.angle_gamma   90.00
#
_symmetry.space_group_name_H-M   'P 1'
#
loop_
_entity.id
_entity.type
_entity.pdbx_description
1 polymer ?
#
loop_
_entity_poly.entity_id
_entity_poly.type
_entity_poly.pdbx_seq_one_letter_code
_entity_poly.pdbx_strand_id
1 'polypeptide(L)'
;MINTTFKLNPLARALTIGLALSASSLAVAQETEETVSDADIEKIEVKGSLGSLPGQDVESVFGFGKSILETPRSASTISQEQMERFNVADIDELVAFAPGTFTQSFFGVAGSLDVRGTPGEVYFRGVRRLDNPGNYPTPIGASSSVDIVRGPASPIYGPAKIGGYLNFNPKSAKVGRGQYLDEPTGAMSYTTGSWDKNIVTAEVGGPGKVSGKDFGYYIYAEIENSDSYYRNSETDQTVVQAAFDMDLTDKLSIEFGGMYHKYDGNQNAGWNRVTQDLIDNGTYITGDAQPLDTDGDGSISHWEYFAENLFVEVDPLTEDGSSFSDAMALVNVGTAKLGRDQTLIAADDVLANEVSTFYFDMLYYTDNGWEIKNQFFYESYENLNENAYGFSQFHDAYVVEDKIVFGTEYESDTLLAQFQFSPSVRYTDFESGDDFINEFFDRRDLTGESTALDRRLLATRAGWGYSNYDVGNYLNLGMAAMTDLTWESGLNLVLGVRYDSVDVESTTPGGSTLFGGDEDVYAEDSEDGFSWNASISFKTEIGLIPYITAAEQATIVAGQGANIDVENIPGGYFDTSELFEYGVKGSFLDDSLYFALSIYEQERTDINAQSTVTNNTTNNEGTEFEVRWVVNEQLVLSAVYTNIEVTNLTAVASSYQFGFLGAEDFANIDDPSIFFGGTPNGNTAYDNVEAVKAGIPENTYGLTATYDFLNGYAASVSVVNADEVASGYSGAVTLPSYTLVNAGLSYQAEDWSVNLTVKNLTDEKYFRSNFPDLFGSQIVLPELPRHWNAKFSYKF
;
A
#
# COMPACT_ATOMS: atom_id res chain seq x y z
N MET A 1 4.88 9.46 -31.76
CA MET A 1 3.94 10.42 -31.18
C MET A 1 2.69 10.48 -32.04
N ILE A 2 1.79 9.52 -31.83
CA ILE A 2 0.38 9.67 -32.17
C ILE A 2 -0.17 10.40 -30.95
N ASN A 3 -0.65 11.64 -31.09
CA ASN A 3 -1.36 12.29 -29.98
C ASN A 3 -2.60 11.45 -29.69
N THR A 4 -2.57 10.66 -28.62
CA THR A 4 -3.74 9.98 -28.09
C THR A 4 -4.68 11.08 -27.59
N THR A 5 -5.78 11.28 -28.32
CA THR A 5 -6.84 12.18 -27.88
C THR A 5 -7.42 11.65 -26.57
N PHE A 6 -7.39 12.46 -25.52
CA PHE A 6 -8.00 12.23 -24.19
C PHE A 6 -9.27 11.36 -24.27
N LYS A 7 -9.15 10.06 -23.98
CA LYS A 7 -10.26 9.09 -24.03
C LYS A 7 -10.98 9.03 -22.70
N LEU A 8 -11.54 10.15 -22.24
CA LEU A 8 -12.36 10.13 -21.03
C LEU A 8 -13.54 9.15 -21.15
N ASN A 9 -13.75 8.36 -20.09
CA ASN A 9 -14.97 7.57 -19.88
C ASN A 9 -16.22 8.50 -19.98
N PRO A 10 -17.27 8.10 -20.73
CA PRO A 10 -18.51 8.88 -20.82
C PRO A 10 -19.13 9.25 -19.47
N LEU A 11 -19.03 8.38 -18.46
CA LEU A 11 -19.55 8.62 -17.11
C LEU A 11 -18.75 9.72 -16.40
N ALA A 12 -17.42 9.63 -16.45
CA ALA A 12 -16.53 10.61 -15.85
C ALA A 12 -16.65 11.98 -16.55
N ARG A 13 -16.76 12.01 -17.89
CA ARG A 13 -17.15 13.22 -18.66
C ARG A 13 -18.43 13.84 -18.13
N ALA A 14 -19.48 13.04 -17.99
CA ALA A 14 -20.78 13.51 -17.56
C ALA A 14 -20.74 14.04 -16.12
N LEU A 15 -19.96 13.40 -15.23
CA LEU A 15 -19.80 13.81 -13.84
C LEU A 15 -19.00 15.10 -13.72
N THR A 16 -17.80 15.19 -14.33
CA THR A 16 -16.95 16.39 -14.27
C THR A 16 -17.64 17.60 -14.92
N ILE A 17 -18.30 17.41 -16.07
CA ILE A 17 -19.09 18.48 -16.72
C ILE A 17 -20.32 18.82 -15.87
N GLY A 18 -20.97 17.83 -15.27
CA GLY A 18 -22.11 18.00 -14.38
C GLY A 18 -21.76 18.84 -13.14
N LEU A 19 -20.66 18.50 -12.48
CA LEU A 19 -20.11 19.22 -11.33
C LEU A 19 -19.72 20.67 -11.68
N ALA A 20 -19.05 20.86 -12.83
CA ALA A 20 -18.71 22.19 -13.34
C ALA A 20 -19.95 23.05 -13.66
N LEU A 21 -21.06 22.43 -14.08
CA LEU A 21 -22.31 23.14 -14.38
C LEU A 21 -23.17 23.39 -13.12
N SER A 22 -23.10 22.54 -12.09
CA SER A 22 -23.83 22.73 -10.82
C SER A 22 -23.31 23.91 -9.99
N ALA A 23 -22.05 24.32 -10.18
CA ALA A 23 -21.48 25.53 -9.58
C ALA A 23 -22.26 26.81 -9.92
N SER A 24 -23.07 26.81 -10.98
CA SER A 24 -23.83 27.99 -11.44
C SER A 24 -25.27 28.07 -10.91
N SER A 25 -25.75 27.09 -10.13
CA SER A 25 -27.19 26.94 -9.85
C SER A 25 -27.58 26.61 -8.41
N LEU A 26 -26.77 26.96 -7.41
CA LEU A 26 -27.19 26.85 -6.01
C LEU A 26 -27.72 28.19 -5.50
N ALA A 27 -29.02 28.19 -5.29
CA ALA A 27 -29.83 29.32 -4.88
C ALA A 27 -29.59 29.67 -3.41
N VAL A 28 -29.61 30.98 -3.15
CA VAL A 28 -29.59 31.64 -1.84
C VAL A 28 -30.55 30.97 -0.85
N ALA A 29 -30.01 30.39 0.22
CA ALA A 29 -30.77 30.04 1.41
C ALA A 29 -30.63 31.16 2.46
N GLN A 30 -31.76 31.52 3.04
CA GLN A 30 -31.95 32.69 3.90
C GLN A 30 -31.45 32.41 5.33
N GLU A 31 -30.57 33.29 5.85
CA GLU A 31 -30.11 33.27 7.24
C GLU A 31 -31.28 33.17 8.22
N THR A 32 -31.22 32.17 9.10
CA THR A 32 -32.03 32.13 10.31
C THR A 32 -31.08 31.88 11.47
N GLU A 33 -30.98 32.85 12.40
CA GLU A 33 -30.22 32.70 13.65
C GLU A 33 -30.83 31.56 14.48
N GLU A 34 -30.07 30.48 14.68
CA GLU A 34 -30.35 29.48 15.71
C GLU A 34 -29.34 29.62 16.85
N THR A 35 -29.89 29.61 18.07
CA THR A 35 -29.15 29.66 19.33
C THR A 35 -28.53 28.30 19.61
N VAL A 36 -27.20 28.25 19.62
CA VAL A 36 -26.39 27.08 20.02
C VAL A 36 -26.72 26.68 21.45
N SER A 37 -26.92 25.38 21.69
CA SER A 37 -27.10 24.81 23.03
C SER A 37 -25.76 24.38 23.61
N ASP A 38 -25.56 24.58 24.92
CA ASP A 38 -24.30 24.38 25.68
C ASP A 38 -23.75 22.92 25.72
N ALA A 39 -24.15 22.02 24.80
CA ALA A 39 -23.68 20.64 24.74
C ALA A 39 -22.78 20.32 23.53
N ASP A 40 -22.55 21.29 22.63
CA ASP A 40 -21.64 21.11 21.51
C ASP A 40 -20.20 21.35 21.98
N ILE A 41 -19.39 20.28 22.01
CA ILE A 41 -17.95 20.40 22.19
C ILE A 41 -17.42 21.20 21.00
N GLU A 42 -17.06 22.46 21.23
CA GLU A 42 -16.44 23.34 20.25
C GLU A 42 -15.10 22.70 19.82
N LYS A 43 -15.08 22.09 18.64
CA LYS A 43 -13.90 21.42 18.09
C LYS A 43 -12.94 22.49 17.58
N ILE A 44 -11.88 22.75 18.33
CA ILE A 44 -10.89 23.77 17.98
C ILE A 44 -9.94 23.21 16.91
N GLU A 45 -10.23 23.50 15.64
CA GLU A 45 -9.30 23.28 14.55
C GLU A 45 -8.19 24.35 14.59
N VAL A 46 -6.96 23.95 14.92
CA VAL A 46 -5.80 24.86 14.87
C VAL A 46 -5.37 25.04 13.41
N LYS A 47 -6.02 25.96 12.70
CA LYS A 47 -5.67 26.38 11.32
C LYS A 47 -4.25 26.97 11.18
N GLY A 48 -3.54 27.20 12.30
CA GLY A 48 -2.21 27.81 12.35
C GLY A 48 -1.01 26.85 12.23
N SER A 49 -1.20 25.53 12.16
CA SER A 49 -0.11 24.54 12.11
C SER A 49 0.24 24.04 10.70
N LEU A 50 -0.43 24.58 9.67
CA LEU A 50 -0.37 24.08 8.29
C LEU A 50 -0.68 22.58 8.18
N GLY A 51 -1.56 22.05 9.05
CA GLY A 51 -1.95 20.63 9.08
C GLY A 51 -0.79 19.67 9.31
N SER A 52 0.34 20.14 9.83
CA SER A 52 1.61 19.38 9.84
C SER A 52 1.89 18.70 11.17
N LEU A 53 1.25 19.14 12.25
CA LEU A 53 1.29 18.45 13.54
C LEU A 53 0.31 17.29 13.54
N PRO A 54 0.56 16.22 14.31
CA PRO A 54 -0.44 15.18 14.50
C PRO A 54 -1.72 15.84 15.03
N GLY A 55 -2.80 15.77 14.25
CA GLY A 55 -4.09 16.32 14.64
C GLY A 55 -4.58 15.68 15.95
N GLN A 56 -5.44 16.39 16.67
CA GLN A 56 -6.05 15.83 17.88
C GLN A 56 -7.06 14.71 17.56
N ASP A 57 -7.52 14.62 16.31
CA ASP A 57 -8.58 13.70 15.89
C ASP A 57 -8.08 12.62 14.94
N VAL A 58 -7.38 11.63 15.47
CA VAL A 58 -7.22 10.35 14.79
C VAL A 58 -8.18 9.37 15.44
N GLU A 59 -9.47 9.56 15.16
CA GLU A 59 -10.53 8.81 15.83
C GLU A 59 -10.55 7.31 15.46
N SER A 60 -9.88 6.93 14.37
CA SER A 60 -9.97 5.63 13.69
C SER A 60 -8.83 4.66 14.01
N VAL A 61 -7.80 5.01 14.79
CA VAL A 61 -6.60 4.14 14.90
C VAL A 61 -6.69 3.09 16.01
N PHE A 62 -7.43 3.36 17.09
CA PHE A 62 -7.56 2.42 18.23
C PHE A 62 -9.00 2.27 18.78
N GLY A 63 -10.00 2.80 18.08
CA GLY A 63 -11.42 2.69 18.45
C GLY A 63 -11.91 3.66 19.54
N PHE A 64 -11.03 4.20 20.39
CA PHE A 64 -11.38 5.08 21.52
C PHE A 64 -11.34 6.58 21.24
N GLY A 65 -11.10 7.02 19.99
CA GLY A 65 -11.02 8.45 19.71
C GLY A 65 -9.75 9.16 20.24
N LYS A 66 -8.69 8.41 20.57
CA LYS A 66 -7.44 8.96 21.11
C LYS A 66 -6.63 9.72 20.06
N SER A 67 -5.98 10.79 20.47
CA SER A 67 -4.97 11.47 19.66
C SER A 67 -3.75 10.57 19.39
N ILE A 68 -2.96 10.87 18.35
CA ILE A 68 -1.67 10.19 18.11
C ILE A 68 -0.72 10.33 19.31
N LEU A 69 -0.79 11.46 20.02
CA LEU A 69 0.05 11.71 21.20
C LEU A 69 -0.28 10.75 22.35
N GLU A 70 -1.56 10.49 22.58
CA GLU A 70 -2.04 9.69 23.71
C GLU A 70 -2.14 8.19 23.41
N THR A 71 -2.19 7.83 22.13
CA THR A 71 -2.21 6.43 21.71
C THR A 71 -0.86 5.78 22.04
N PRO A 72 -0.80 4.70 22.85
CA PRO A 72 0.44 4.04 23.27
C PRO A 72 1.01 3.10 22.19
N ARG A 73 1.07 3.58 20.95
CA ARG A 73 1.59 2.86 19.78
C ARG A 73 2.25 3.80 18.80
N SER A 74 3.20 3.30 18.03
CA SER A 74 3.80 4.01 16.91
C SER A 74 2.78 4.28 15.80
N ALA A 75 2.39 5.55 15.60
CA ALA A 75 1.48 5.97 14.54
C ALA A 75 1.83 7.35 14.00
N SER A 76 1.58 7.58 12.72
CA SER A 76 1.75 8.86 12.03
C SER A 76 0.49 9.17 11.21
N THR A 77 0.20 10.45 10.98
CA THR A 77 -0.84 10.88 10.04
C THR A 77 -0.25 11.86 9.03
N ILE A 78 -0.64 11.73 7.78
CA ILE A 78 -0.34 12.70 6.72
C ILE A 78 -1.65 13.33 6.26
N SER A 79 -1.75 14.65 6.42
CA SER A 79 -2.93 15.43 6.03
C SER A 79 -2.96 15.74 4.54
N GLN A 80 -4.15 16.08 4.03
CA GLN A 80 -4.32 16.58 2.67
C GLN A 80 -3.42 17.80 2.40
N GLU A 81 -3.27 18.73 3.35
CA GLU A 81 -2.43 19.91 3.18
C GLU A 81 -0.95 19.54 3.01
N GLN A 82 -0.48 18.49 3.70
CA GLN A 82 0.87 17.97 3.52
C GLN A 82 1.01 17.31 2.14
N MET A 83 0.07 16.45 1.75
CA MET A 83 0.11 15.78 0.44
C MET A 83 0.08 16.80 -0.71
N GLU A 84 -0.77 17.82 -0.65
CA GLU A 84 -0.85 18.87 -1.67
C GLU A 84 0.42 19.73 -1.74
N ARG A 85 1.00 20.09 -0.58
CA ARG A 85 2.19 20.95 -0.52
C ARG A 85 3.43 20.30 -1.12
N PHE A 86 3.59 19.00 -0.88
CA PHE A 86 4.71 18.21 -1.39
C PHE A 86 4.38 17.48 -2.70
N ASN A 87 3.13 17.54 -3.17
CA ASN A 87 2.62 16.84 -4.34
C ASN A 87 2.85 15.32 -4.25
N VAL A 88 2.52 14.77 -3.07
CA VAL A 88 2.56 13.34 -2.75
C VAL A 88 1.31 12.69 -3.33
N ALA A 89 1.50 11.69 -4.19
CA ALA A 89 0.40 10.96 -4.82
C ALA A 89 0.55 9.44 -4.73
N ASP A 90 1.71 8.97 -4.28
CA ASP A 90 2.08 7.55 -4.20
C ASP A 90 2.49 7.19 -2.77
N ILE A 91 2.17 5.97 -2.35
CA ILE A 91 2.52 5.44 -1.02
C ILE A 91 4.04 5.31 -0.84
N ASP A 92 4.81 5.15 -1.92
CA ASP A 92 6.26 5.09 -1.91
C ASP A 92 6.92 6.38 -1.39
N GLU A 93 6.23 7.51 -1.53
CA GLU A 93 6.73 8.80 -1.07
C GLU A 93 6.56 9.02 0.44
N LEU A 94 5.78 8.15 1.11
CA LEU A 94 5.47 8.27 2.53
C LEU A 94 6.69 8.07 3.44
N VAL A 95 7.77 7.46 2.92
CA VAL A 95 9.08 7.34 3.58
C VAL A 95 9.67 8.70 4.00
N ALA A 96 9.30 9.79 3.32
CA ALA A 96 9.72 11.13 3.71
C ALA A 96 8.97 11.69 4.94
N PHE A 97 7.82 11.10 5.29
CA PHE A 97 6.85 11.66 6.25
C PHE A 97 6.59 10.76 7.46
N ALA A 98 6.82 9.46 7.34
CA ALA A 98 6.56 8.49 8.40
C ALA A 98 7.69 7.45 8.49
N PRO A 99 8.24 7.18 9.70
CA PRO A 99 9.22 6.13 9.86
C PRO A 99 8.62 4.75 9.59
N GLY A 100 9.45 3.80 9.20
CA GLY A 100 9.09 2.40 8.98
C GLY A 100 8.34 2.13 7.68
N THR A 101 8.32 3.06 6.71
CA THR A 101 7.43 2.99 5.52
C THR A 101 8.16 2.80 4.19
N PHE A 102 9.44 2.39 4.23
CA PHE A 102 10.16 2.02 3.01
C PHE A 102 9.48 0.79 2.38
N THR A 103 8.98 0.95 1.16
CA THR A 103 8.26 -0.09 0.41
C THR A 103 9.11 -0.64 -0.71
N GLN A 104 9.23 -1.97 -0.79
CA GLN A 104 9.94 -2.65 -1.86
C GLN A 104 9.15 -2.57 -3.17
N SER A 105 9.79 -2.84 -4.31
CA SER A 105 9.02 -2.90 -5.56
C SER A 105 8.26 -4.23 -5.63
N PHE A 106 6.97 -4.15 -5.88
CA PHE A 106 6.14 -5.27 -6.30
C PHE A 106 5.80 -5.09 -7.79
N PHE A 107 6.80 -5.34 -8.63
CA PHE A 107 6.72 -5.13 -10.09
C PHE A 107 6.25 -3.72 -10.46
N GLY A 108 6.76 -2.70 -9.76
CA GLY A 108 6.49 -1.29 -10.05
C GLY A 108 5.09 -0.78 -9.69
N VAL A 109 4.23 -1.59 -9.07
CA VAL A 109 2.88 -1.19 -8.68
C VAL A 109 2.76 -1.14 -7.16
N ALA A 110 2.60 0.07 -6.62
CA ALA A 110 2.54 0.31 -5.19
C ALA A 110 1.11 0.07 -4.63
N GLY A 111 0.76 -1.21 -4.45
CA GLY A 111 -0.56 -1.63 -3.97
C GLY A 111 -0.75 -1.44 -2.47
N SER A 112 0.19 -1.94 -1.66
CA SER A 112 0.18 -1.84 -0.20
C SER A 112 1.48 -1.24 0.31
N LEU A 113 1.39 -0.45 1.38
CA LEU A 113 2.56 0.12 2.05
C LEU A 113 3.27 -0.97 2.86
N ASP A 114 4.57 -1.14 2.67
CA ASP A 114 5.34 -1.95 3.62
C ASP A 114 5.52 -1.15 4.91
N VAL A 115 5.24 -1.79 6.04
CA VAL A 115 5.37 -1.21 7.36
C VAL A 115 6.29 -2.09 8.17
N ARG A 116 7.42 -1.52 8.60
CA ARG A 116 8.53 -2.24 9.26
C ARG A 116 9.05 -3.39 8.41
N GLY A 117 9.21 -3.17 7.11
CA GLY A 117 9.83 -4.14 6.20
C GLY A 117 8.97 -5.37 5.88
N THR A 118 7.68 -5.34 6.22
CA THR A 118 6.69 -6.34 5.79
C THR A 118 5.46 -5.68 5.19
N PRO A 119 4.76 -6.35 4.25
CA PRO A 119 3.53 -5.80 3.67
C PRO A 119 2.49 -5.48 4.74
N GLY A 120 2.01 -4.24 4.75
CA GLY A 120 0.92 -3.78 5.61
C GLY A 120 -0.46 -4.04 5.02
N GLU A 121 -1.48 -3.85 5.85
CA GLU A 121 -2.88 -3.86 5.42
C GLU A 121 -3.32 -2.48 4.91
N VAL A 122 -4.37 -2.46 4.08
CA VAL A 122 -5.06 -1.22 3.70
C VAL A 122 -6.45 -1.20 4.32
N TYR A 123 -6.74 -0.13 5.05
CA TYR A 123 -8.03 0.12 5.69
C TYR A 123 -8.74 1.28 5.02
N PHE A 124 -10.06 1.23 4.98
CA PHE A 124 -10.93 2.32 4.54
C PHE A 124 -11.85 2.68 5.71
N ARG A 125 -11.70 3.88 6.29
CA ARG A 125 -12.48 4.33 7.46
C ARG A 125 -12.46 3.31 8.64
N GLY A 126 -11.32 2.68 8.89
CA GLY A 126 -11.18 1.68 9.97
C GLY A 126 -11.81 0.31 9.68
N VAL A 127 -12.10 -0.01 8.41
CA VAL A 127 -12.48 -1.36 7.97
C VAL A 127 -11.45 -1.88 6.97
N ARG A 128 -11.01 -3.14 7.13
CA ARG A 128 -9.98 -3.76 6.28
C ARG A 128 -10.54 -3.99 4.87
N ARG A 129 -9.81 -3.54 3.85
CA ARG A 129 -10.12 -3.75 2.42
C ARG A 129 -9.77 -5.18 2.00
N LEU A 130 -10.05 -5.53 0.75
CA LEU A 130 -9.48 -6.73 0.14
C LEU A 130 -7.97 -6.53 -0.09
N ASP A 131 -7.23 -7.64 -0.11
CA ASP A 131 -5.79 -7.60 -0.32
C ASP A 131 -5.43 -6.97 -1.67
N ASN A 132 -4.44 -6.07 -1.64
CA ASN A 132 -3.91 -5.40 -2.83
C ASN A 132 -2.38 -5.31 -2.72
N PRO A 133 -1.64 -6.41 -2.92
CA PRO A 133 -0.18 -6.39 -2.87
C PRO A 133 0.42 -5.56 -4.02
N GLY A 134 -0.26 -5.49 -5.17
CA GLY A 134 0.14 -4.71 -6.34
C GLY A 134 -0.79 -4.88 -7.54
N ASN A 135 -2.08 -5.11 -7.29
CA ASN A 135 -3.10 -5.26 -8.34
C ASN A 135 -3.50 -3.91 -8.94
N TYR A 136 -3.36 -2.83 -8.17
CA TYR A 136 -3.55 -1.43 -8.58
C TYR A 136 -2.87 -0.50 -7.56
N PRO A 137 -2.47 0.72 -7.95
CA PRO A 137 -1.92 1.69 -6.99
C PRO A 137 -3.00 2.16 -6.00
N THR A 138 -2.69 2.24 -4.71
CA THR A 138 -3.64 2.77 -3.73
C THR A 138 -3.84 4.29 -3.93
N PRO A 139 -5.07 4.79 -4.20
CA PRO A 139 -5.30 6.17 -4.66
C PRO A 139 -5.27 7.21 -3.52
N ILE A 140 -4.15 7.33 -2.79
CA ILE A 140 -4.04 8.17 -1.57
C ILE A 140 -4.33 9.65 -1.82
N GLY A 141 -4.17 10.15 -3.04
CA GLY A 141 -4.51 11.53 -3.43
C GLY A 141 -6.00 11.86 -3.34
N ALA A 142 -6.86 10.84 -3.33
CA ALA A 142 -8.29 10.98 -3.14
C ALA A 142 -8.71 10.93 -1.66
N SER A 143 -7.76 10.96 -0.72
CA SER A 143 -8.02 10.96 0.72
C SER A 143 -7.98 12.38 1.32
N SER A 144 -8.65 12.57 2.45
CA SER A 144 -8.49 13.75 3.33
C SER A 144 -7.29 13.60 4.26
N SER A 145 -6.98 12.36 4.64
CA SER A 145 -5.76 11.98 5.34
C SER A 145 -5.47 10.50 5.15
N VAL A 146 -4.20 10.15 5.37
CA VAL A 146 -3.77 8.77 5.56
C VAL A 146 -3.14 8.62 6.95
N ASP A 147 -3.60 7.61 7.68
CA ASP A 147 -3.00 7.24 8.97
C ASP A 147 -2.17 5.98 8.79
N ILE A 148 -0.96 5.98 9.36
CA ILE A 148 -0.03 4.86 9.29
C ILE A 148 0.18 4.38 10.70
N VAL A 149 -0.18 3.13 10.95
CA VAL A 149 -0.06 2.49 12.26
C VAL A 149 0.92 1.34 12.12
N ARG A 150 1.97 1.38 12.94
CA ARG A 150 3.08 0.42 12.88
C ARG A 150 2.89 -0.66 13.93
N GLY A 151 3.02 -1.92 13.51
CA GLY A 151 2.65 -3.09 14.30
C GLY A 151 1.16 -3.45 14.18
N PRO A 152 0.67 -4.50 14.89
CA PRO A 152 -0.66 -5.06 14.71
C PRO A 152 -1.78 -4.05 15.00
N ALA A 153 -2.91 -4.27 14.32
CA ALA A 153 -4.13 -3.49 14.51
C ALA A 153 -4.72 -3.64 15.92
N SER A 154 -5.61 -2.73 16.29
CA SER A 154 -6.40 -2.89 17.50
C SER A 154 -7.31 -4.13 17.36
N PRO A 155 -7.49 -4.96 18.41
CA PRO A 155 -8.31 -6.17 18.30
C PRO A 155 -9.72 -5.91 17.76
N ILE A 156 -10.31 -4.74 17.93
CA ILE A 156 -11.64 -4.42 17.38
C ILE A 156 -11.71 -4.47 15.83
N TYR A 157 -10.56 -4.43 15.16
CA TYR A 157 -10.45 -4.47 13.69
C TYR A 157 -10.35 -5.86 13.09
N GLY A 158 -10.28 -6.90 13.91
CA GLY A 158 -10.19 -8.28 13.43
C GLY A 158 -8.80 -8.68 12.96
N PRO A 159 -8.69 -9.85 12.31
CA PRO A 159 -7.42 -10.39 11.83
C PRO A 159 -6.73 -9.45 10.84
N ALA A 160 -5.42 -9.29 10.96
CA ALA A 160 -4.64 -8.31 10.20
C ALA A 160 -3.13 -8.63 10.24
N LYS A 161 -2.40 -8.30 9.18
CA LYS A 161 -0.93 -8.46 9.11
C LYS A 161 -0.19 -7.70 10.23
N ILE A 162 0.92 -8.28 10.70
CA ILE A 162 1.71 -7.74 11.82
C ILE A 162 2.45 -6.44 11.52
N GLY A 163 2.84 -6.19 10.27
CA GLY A 163 3.57 -4.96 9.87
C GLY A 163 2.81 -3.70 10.28
N GLY A 164 1.48 -3.78 10.21
CA GLY A 164 0.56 -2.71 10.54
C GLY A 164 -0.28 -2.35 9.35
N TYR A 165 -0.72 -1.10 9.26
CA TYR A 165 -1.68 -0.71 8.25
C TYR A 165 -1.62 0.76 7.87
N LEU A 166 -2.01 1.03 6.62
CA LEU A 166 -2.39 2.35 6.15
C LEU A 166 -3.92 2.45 6.18
N ASN A 167 -4.46 3.37 6.98
CA ASN A 167 -5.88 3.71 6.99
C ASN A 167 -6.13 4.92 6.11
N PHE A 168 -6.87 4.69 5.04
CA PHE A 168 -7.34 5.66 4.07
C PHE A 168 -8.64 6.31 4.58
N ASN A 169 -8.61 7.62 4.81
CA ASN A 169 -9.81 8.40 5.14
C ASN A 169 -10.30 9.17 3.91
N PRO A 170 -11.47 8.85 3.34
CA PRO A 170 -11.99 9.56 2.17
C PRO A 170 -12.33 11.02 2.50
N LYS A 171 -12.59 11.82 1.47
CA LYS A 171 -13.08 13.18 1.65
C LYS A 171 -14.54 13.16 2.14
N SER A 172 -14.87 14.01 3.09
CA SER A 172 -16.20 14.11 3.70
C SER A 172 -16.61 15.57 3.92
N ALA A 173 -17.92 15.80 4.04
CA ALA A 173 -18.51 17.10 4.37
C ALA A 173 -18.58 17.35 5.88
N LYS A 174 -18.05 16.43 6.68
CA LYS A 174 -18.06 16.46 8.13
C LYS A 174 -16.62 16.44 8.65
N VAL A 175 -16.29 17.34 9.57
CA VAL A 175 -14.97 17.38 10.20
C VAL A 175 -14.96 16.46 11.43
N GLY A 176 -14.51 15.22 11.24
CA GLY A 176 -14.66 14.14 12.23
C GLY A 176 -16.13 13.85 12.53
N ARG A 177 -16.49 13.61 13.80
CA ARG A 177 -17.91 13.40 14.22
C ARG A 177 -18.73 14.67 14.40
N GLY A 178 -18.16 15.86 14.16
CA GLY A 178 -18.75 17.15 14.50
C GLY A 178 -19.58 17.80 13.39
N GLN A 179 -19.32 19.08 13.15
CA GLN A 179 -20.12 19.96 12.30
C GLN A 179 -19.94 19.66 10.81
N TYR A 180 -21.01 19.92 10.06
CA TYR A 180 -20.96 20.00 8.60
C TYR A 180 -20.09 21.19 8.17
N LEU A 181 -19.63 21.18 6.93
CA LEU A 181 -19.12 22.37 6.27
C LEU A 181 -20.10 23.55 6.43
N ASP A 182 -19.57 24.74 6.70
CA ASP A 182 -20.38 25.95 6.94
C ASP A 182 -21.14 26.42 5.69
N GLU A 183 -20.53 26.22 4.52
CA GLU A 183 -21.07 26.65 3.23
C GLU A 183 -20.72 25.66 2.11
N PRO A 184 -21.50 25.63 1.01
CA PRO A 184 -21.11 24.89 -0.18
C PRO A 184 -19.77 25.37 -0.71
N THR A 185 -18.84 24.45 -0.90
CA THR A 185 -17.52 24.71 -1.44
C THR A 185 -17.21 23.70 -2.53
N GLY A 186 -16.44 24.09 -3.53
CA GLY A 186 -15.89 23.18 -4.51
C GLY A 186 -14.51 23.57 -4.98
N ALA A 187 -13.84 22.62 -5.62
CA ALA A 187 -12.58 22.88 -6.29
C ALA A 187 -12.48 22.12 -7.61
N MET A 188 -11.71 22.68 -8.54
CA MET A 188 -11.25 21.98 -9.73
C MET A 188 -9.75 22.13 -9.81
N SER A 189 -9.05 21.06 -10.21
CA SER A 189 -7.62 21.13 -10.45
C SER A 189 -7.20 20.45 -11.75
N TYR A 190 -6.10 20.95 -12.30
CA TYR A 190 -5.41 20.33 -13.42
C TYR A 190 -3.93 20.19 -13.07
N THR A 191 -3.43 18.96 -13.14
CA THR A 191 -2.02 18.63 -12.95
C THR A 191 -1.39 18.24 -14.27
N THR A 192 -0.26 18.85 -14.60
CA THR A 192 0.58 18.50 -15.76
C THR A 192 2.04 18.35 -15.35
N GLY A 193 2.89 17.77 -16.20
CA GLY A 193 4.26 17.46 -15.81
C GLY A 193 5.08 16.78 -16.89
N SER A 194 6.21 16.21 -16.48
CA SER A 194 6.99 15.28 -17.31
C SER A 194 6.11 14.13 -17.84
N TRP A 195 6.48 13.59 -19.01
CA TRP A 195 5.83 12.44 -19.65
C TRP A 195 4.33 12.63 -19.88
N ASP A 196 3.98 13.79 -20.46
CA ASP A 196 2.60 14.13 -20.78
C ASP A 196 1.63 13.80 -19.64
N LYS A 197 2.03 14.12 -18.40
CA LYS A 197 1.16 13.94 -17.23
C LYS A 197 -0.09 14.79 -17.41
N ASN A 198 -1.27 14.19 -17.26
CA ASN A 198 -2.55 14.89 -17.36
C ASN A 198 -3.55 14.33 -16.36
N ILE A 199 -3.78 15.07 -15.27
CA ILE A 199 -4.79 14.73 -14.26
C ILE A 199 -5.76 15.88 -14.13
N VAL A 200 -7.06 15.58 -14.14
CA VAL A 200 -8.13 16.53 -13.83
C VAL A 200 -8.87 16.04 -12.60
N THR A 201 -9.03 16.92 -11.61
CA THR A 201 -9.88 16.63 -10.45
C THR A 201 -11.00 17.66 -10.34
N ALA A 202 -12.14 17.24 -9.82
CA ALA A 202 -13.25 18.09 -9.47
C ALA A 202 -13.89 17.59 -8.17
N GLU A 203 -14.22 18.52 -7.28
CA GLU A 203 -14.86 18.20 -6.02
C GLU A 203 -15.89 19.26 -5.63
N VAL A 204 -16.92 18.83 -4.92
CA VAL A 204 -17.93 19.69 -4.31
C VAL A 204 -18.39 19.06 -3.02
N GLY A 205 -18.52 19.88 -1.99
CA GLY A 205 -19.14 19.46 -0.75
C GLY A 205 -19.82 20.61 -0.05
N GLY A 206 -20.70 20.30 0.88
CA GLY A 206 -21.36 21.34 1.65
C GLY A 206 -22.52 20.84 2.49
N PRO A 207 -23.12 21.76 3.26
CA PRO A 207 -24.34 21.48 3.99
C PRO A 207 -25.55 21.53 3.05
N GLY A 208 -26.61 20.87 3.46
CA GLY A 208 -27.91 20.84 2.80
C GLY A 208 -29.00 20.44 3.78
N LYS A 209 -30.26 20.41 3.30
CA LYS A 209 -31.38 19.89 4.08
C LYS A 209 -32.19 18.90 3.26
N VAL A 210 -32.43 17.71 3.83
CA VAL A 210 -33.29 16.68 3.24
C VAL A 210 -34.44 16.41 4.21
N SER A 211 -35.68 16.62 3.74
CA SER A 211 -36.88 16.47 4.58
C SER A 211 -36.87 17.29 5.88
N GLY A 212 -36.21 18.46 5.88
CA GLY A 212 -36.08 19.35 7.04
C GLY A 212 -35.02 18.94 8.07
N LYS A 213 -34.19 17.94 7.76
CA LYS A 213 -33.04 17.50 8.55
C LYS A 213 -31.74 17.94 7.91
N ASP A 214 -30.74 18.24 8.73
CA ASP A 214 -29.41 18.64 8.26
C ASP A 214 -28.69 17.45 7.62
N PHE A 215 -27.94 17.77 6.58
CA PHE A 215 -27.33 16.80 5.68
C PHE A 215 -26.04 17.37 5.12
N GLY A 216 -24.99 16.56 5.09
CA GLY A 216 -23.73 16.84 4.43
C GLY A 216 -23.58 15.99 3.19
N TYR A 217 -22.96 16.54 2.15
CA TYR A 217 -22.53 15.77 0.98
C TYR A 217 -21.13 16.18 0.56
N TYR A 218 -20.35 15.22 0.10
CA TYR A 218 -19.06 15.45 -0.53
C TYR A 218 -18.93 14.52 -1.73
N ILE A 219 -18.55 15.06 -2.88
CA ILE A 219 -18.35 14.31 -4.12
C ILE A 219 -16.99 14.70 -4.69
N TYR A 220 -16.16 13.70 -4.98
CA TYR A 220 -14.84 13.85 -5.58
C TYR A 220 -14.77 13.02 -6.86
N ALA A 221 -14.13 13.57 -7.88
CA ALA A 221 -13.80 12.84 -9.10
C ALA A 221 -12.40 13.20 -9.58
N GLU A 222 -11.65 12.20 -10.00
CA GLU A 222 -10.32 12.29 -10.59
C GLU A 222 -10.27 11.47 -11.86
N ILE A 223 -9.58 12.02 -12.86
CA ILE A 223 -9.32 11.34 -14.12
C ILE A 223 -7.87 11.61 -14.52
N GLU A 224 -7.10 10.55 -14.73
CA GLU A 224 -5.74 10.59 -15.25
C GLU A 224 -5.68 9.97 -16.64
N ASN A 225 -4.87 10.57 -17.50
CA ASN A 225 -4.40 9.96 -18.74
C ASN A 225 -2.98 10.48 -18.98
N SER A 226 -2.00 9.76 -18.44
CA SER A 226 -0.59 10.15 -18.42
C SER A 226 0.26 9.14 -19.19
N ASP A 227 1.24 9.64 -19.94
CA ASP A 227 2.32 8.81 -20.47
C ASP A 227 3.33 8.48 -19.35
N SER A 228 4.31 7.63 -19.63
CA SER A 228 5.29 7.16 -18.64
C SER A 228 6.72 7.51 -19.03
N TYR A 229 7.60 7.46 -18.03
CA TYR A 229 9.04 7.43 -18.29
C TYR A 229 9.47 6.13 -18.98
N TYR A 230 8.86 5.01 -18.57
CA TYR A 230 9.19 3.69 -19.06
C TYR A 230 8.52 3.46 -20.42
N ARG A 231 9.24 2.81 -21.34
CA ARG A 231 8.69 2.50 -22.66
C ARG A 231 7.53 1.52 -22.54
N ASN A 232 6.52 1.68 -23.39
CA ASN A 232 5.30 0.86 -23.42
C ASN A 232 4.45 0.95 -22.15
N SER A 233 4.62 1.99 -21.34
CA SER A 233 3.84 2.21 -20.12
C SER A 233 3.04 3.50 -20.23
N GLU A 234 1.82 3.47 -19.73
CA GLU A 234 0.93 4.61 -19.58
C GLU A 234 0.04 4.35 -18.36
N THR A 235 -0.61 5.41 -17.87
CA THR A 235 -1.57 5.31 -16.75
C THR A 235 -2.86 5.98 -17.16
N ASP A 236 -3.95 5.22 -17.16
CA ASP A 236 -5.31 5.74 -17.23
C ASP A 236 -6.04 5.35 -15.95
N GLN A 237 -6.53 6.34 -15.21
CA GLN A 237 -7.21 6.09 -13.94
C GLN A 237 -8.44 6.96 -13.80
N THR A 238 -9.47 6.42 -13.16
CA THR A 238 -10.68 7.15 -12.78
C THR A 238 -11.02 6.81 -11.34
N VAL A 239 -11.04 7.83 -10.47
CA VAL A 239 -11.51 7.69 -9.09
C VAL A 239 -12.75 8.55 -8.93
N VAL A 240 -13.84 7.96 -8.42
CA VAL A 240 -15.05 8.69 -8.04
C VAL A 240 -15.39 8.32 -6.62
N GLN A 241 -15.56 9.33 -5.76
CA GLN A 241 -15.99 9.14 -4.38
C GLN A 241 -17.21 9.99 -4.09
N ALA A 242 -18.09 9.46 -3.26
CA ALA A 242 -19.20 10.21 -2.68
C ALA A 242 -19.36 9.83 -1.21
N ALA A 243 -19.52 10.83 -0.36
CA ALA A 243 -19.77 10.70 1.06
C ALA A 243 -20.98 11.55 1.43
N PHE A 244 -21.83 11.02 2.29
CA PHE A 244 -23.06 11.65 2.74
C PHE A 244 -23.24 11.42 4.23
N ASP A 245 -23.66 12.46 4.92
CA ASP A 245 -23.80 12.46 6.38
C ASP A 245 -25.15 13.08 6.73
N MET A 246 -25.88 12.51 7.68
CA MET A 246 -27.22 13.01 8.03
C MET A 246 -27.58 12.75 9.49
N ASP A 247 -28.00 13.80 10.19
CA ASP A 247 -28.58 13.69 11.53
C ASP A 247 -30.09 13.45 11.43
N LEU A 248 -30.49 12.18 11.54
CA LEU A 248 -31.90 11.80 11.52
C LEU A 248 -32.63 12.34 12.76
N THR A 249 -31.98 12.32 13.90
CA THR A 249 -32.44 12.88 15.18
C THR A 249 -31.23 13.34 16.00
N ASP A 250 -31.46 14.06 17.09
CA ASP A 250 -30.41 14.50 18.04
C ASP A 250 -29.61 13.34 18.68
N LYS A 251 -30.02 12.09 18.44
CA LYS A 251 -29.40 10.86 18.96
C LYS A 251 -29.00 9.87 17.87
N LEU A 252 -29.34 10.13 16.61
CA LEU A 252 -29.17 9.17 15.52
C LEU A 252 -28.63 9.89 14.30
N SER A 253 -27.39 9.56 13.94
CA SER A 253 -26.78 9.99 12.70
C SER A 253 -26.45 8.79 11.82
N ILE A 254 -26.42 9.02 10.52
CA ILE A 254 -26.00 8.05 9.51
C ILE A 254 -24.92 8.67 8.64
N GLU A 255 -23.95 7.85 8.25
CA GLU A 255 -22.87 8.23 7.33
C GLU A 255 -22.78 7.14 6.26
N PHE A 256 -22.88 7.49 4.98
CA PHE A 256 -22.85 6.49 3.91
C PHE A 256 -22.18 7.04 2.67
N GLY A 257 -21.59 6.16 1.89
CA GLY A 257 -20.81 6.58 0.74
C GLY A 257 -20.12 5.42 0.06
N GLY A 258 -19.20 5.77 -0.83
CA GLY A 258 -18.45 4.78 -1.58
C GLY A 258 -17.37 5.39 -2.45
N MET A 259 -16.56 4.49 -3.01
CA MET A 259 -15.49 4.80 -3.94
C MET A 259 -15.59 3.84 -5.12
N TYR A 260 -15.47 4.37 -6.33
CA TYR A 260 -15.21 3.59 -7.54
C TYR A 260 -13.82 3.97 -8.03
N HIS A 261 -12.97 2.97 -8.24
CA HIS A 261 -11.62 3.15 -8.76
C HIS A 261 -11.43 2.22 -9.95
N LYS A 262 -11.23 2.81 -11.13
CA LYS A 262 -10.81 2.08 -12.31
C LYS A 262 -9.38 2.46 -12.65
N TYR A 263 -8.52 1.46 -12.86
CA TYR A 263 -7.12 1.62 -13.20
C TYR A 263 -6.78 0.76 -14.43
N ASP A 264 -6.12 1.36 -15.41
CA ASP A 264 -5.52 0.69 -16.56
C ASP A 264 -4.04 1.12 -16.65
N GLY A 265 -3.12 0.15 -16.60
CA GLY A 265 -1.68 0.36 -16.66
C GLY A 265 -0.93 -0.93 -16.97
N ASN A 266 0.25 -1.12 -16.39
CA ASN A 266 1.02 -2.36 -16.47
C ASN A 266 1.94 -2.55 -15.24
N GLN A 267 2.41 -3.78 -15.06
CA GLN A 267 3.55 -4.04 -14.18
C GLN A 267 4.86 -3.69 -14.89
N ASN A 268 5.87 -3.38 -14.09
CA ASN A 268 7.22 -3.08 -14.53
C ASN A 268 8.22 -3.92 -13.71
N ALA A 269 8.64 -5.05 -14.27
CA ALA A 269 9.63 -5.90 -13.64
C ALA A 269 11.05 -5.27 -13.63
N GLY A 270 11.27 -4.17 -14.37
CA GLY A 270 12.52 -3.42 -14.37
C GLY A 270 13.55 -3.94 -15.39
N TRP A 271 14.83 -3.84 -15.05
CA TRP A 271 15.93 -4.43 -15.80
C TRP A 271 16.10 -5.90 -15.47
N ASN A 272 16.38 -6.72 -16.49
CA ASN A 272 16.80 -8.11 -16.34
C ASN A 272 18.32 -8.26 -16.51
N ARG A 273 18.85 -9.49 -16.45
CA ARG A 273 20.28 -9.83 -16.60
C ARG A 273 21.15 -9.00 -15.66
N VAL A 274 20.69 -8.89 -14.41
CA VAL A 274 21.27 -7.98 -13.42
C VAL A 274 22.69 -8.40 -13.09
N THR A 275 23.60 -7.44 -13.20
CA THR A 275 25.03 -7.55 -12.88
C THR A 275 25.47 -6.29 -12.14
N GLN A 276 26.58 -6.35 -11.40
CA GLN A 276 27.08 -5.14 -10.74
C GLN A 276 27.50 -4.08 -11.78
N ASP A 277 28.01 -4.48 -12.95
CA ASP A 277 28.37 -3.54 -14.03
C ASP A 277 27.14 -2.88 -14.68
N LEU A 278 25.98 -3.55 -14.69
CA LEU A 278 24.71 -2.95 -15.10
C LEU A 278 24.27 -1.88 -14.08
N ILE A 279 24.33 -2.19 -12.78
CA ILE A 279 23.99 -1.24 -11.71
C ILE A 279 24.91 -0.03 -11.75
N ASP A 280 26.22 -0.24 -11.73
CA ASP A 280 27.22 0.84 -11.61
C ASP A 280 27.32 1.66 -12.89
N ASN A 281 27.48 0.96 -14.02
CA ASN A 281 27.89 1.58 -15.28
C ASN A 281 26.81 1.54 -16.37
N GLY A 282 25.68 0.88 -16.13
CA GLY A 282 24.62 0.69 -17.15
C GLY A 282 25.05 -0.21 -18.30
N THR A 283 26.07 -1.05 -18.11
CA THR A 283 26.51 -2.01 -19.14
C THR A 283 25.60 -3.22 -19.11
N TYR A 284 24.85 -3.43 -20.19
CA TYR A 284 23.93 -4.54 -20.34
C TYR A 284 24.48 -5.59 -21.29
N ILE A 285 24.28 -6.87 -20.99
CA ILE A 285 24.65 -8.00 -21.84
C ILE A 285 23.54 -8.20 -22.87
N THR A 286 23.81 -7.88 -24.14
CA THR A 286 22.87 -8.08 -25.25
C THR A 286 22.97 -9.50 -25.78
N GLY A 287 21.94 -9.95 -26.49
CA GLY A 287 21.89 -11.24 -27.17
C GLY A 287 20.48 -11.77 -27.27
N ASP A 288 20.21 -12.47 -28.37
CA ASP A 288 18.91 -13.09 -28.65
C ASP A 288 18.85 -14.47 -27.99
N ALA A 289 17.71 -14.83 -27.39
CA ALA A 289 17.48 -16.20 -26.95
C ALA A 289 17.28 -17.15 -28.15
N GLN A 290 17.53 -18.45 -27.95
CA GLN A 290 17.20 -19.45 -28.97
C GLN A 290 15.69 -19.49 -29.25
N PRO A 291 15.26 -19.66 -30.51
CA PRO A 291 13.85 -19.74 -30.86
C PRO A 291 13.22 -21.02 -30.32
N LEU A 292 12.07 -20.87 -29.65
CA LEU A 292 11.28 -21.99 -29.09
C LEU A 292 9.87 -22.08 -29.65
N ASP A 293 9.33 -21.00 -30.21
CA ASP A 293 8.04 -20.97 -30.92
C ASP A 293 8.13 -21.84 -32.19
N THR A 294 7.74 -23.09 -32.05
CA THR A 294 7.85 -24.14 -33.07
C THR A 294 6.65 -24.18 -34.01
N ASP A 295 5.47 -23.73 -33.56
CA ASP A 295 4.26 -23.69 -34.37
C ASP A 295 4.03 -22.33 -35.06
N GLY A 296 4.79 -21.30 -34.67
CA GLY A 296 4.86 -19.98 -35.29
C GLY A 296 3.69 -19.08 -34.92
N ASP A 297 3.06 -19.29 -33.77
CA ASP A 297 1.90 -18.51 -33.32
C ASP A 297 2.28 -17.15 -32.69
N GLY A 298 3.57 -16.93 -32.43
CA GLY A 298 4.12 -15.69 -31.88
C GLY A 298 4.33 -15.69 -30.35
N SER A 299 4.03 -16.81 -29.69
CA SER A 299 4.19 -17.03 -28.26
C SER A 299 4.84 -18.41 -28.01
N ILE A 300 5.43 -18.59 -26.83
CA ILE A 300 6.04 -19.85 -26.41
C ILE A 300 5.12 -20.49 -25.36
N SER A 301 4.62 -21.67 -25.67
CA SER A 301 3.79 -22.48 -24.77
C SER A 301 4.60 -23.20 -23.70
N HIS A 302 3.95 -23.63 -22.62
CA HIS A 302 4.60 -24.51 -21.62
C HIS A 302 5.18 -25.78 -22.27
N TRP A 303 4.52 -26.35 -23.28
CA TRP A 303 5.00 -27.57 -23.93
C TRP A 303 6.27 -27.34 -24.74
N GLU A 304 6.43 -26.17 -25.34
CA GLU A 304 7.67 -25.79 -26.04
C GLU A 304 8.80 -25.53 -25.06
N TYR A 305 8.50 -24.90 -23.92
CA TYR A 305 9.47 -24.79 -22.83
C TYR A 305 9.88 -26.16 -22.28
N PHE A 306 8.93 -27.08 -22.04
CA PHE A 306 9.21 -28.42 -21.53
C PHE A 306 9.91 -29.34 -22.54
N ALA A 307 9.85 -29.03 -23.84
CA ALA A 307 10.60 -29.74 -24.85
C ALA A 307 12.11 -29.50 -24.73
N GLU A 308 12.51 -28.40 -24.08
CA GLU A 308 13.89 -28.01 -23.82
C GLU A 308 14.19 -28.03 -22.30
N ASN A 309 15.46 -28.12 -21.92
CA ASN A 309 15.87 -28.06 -20.51
C ASN A 309 16.29 -26.63 -20.15
N LEU A 310 15.31 -25.79 -19.82
CA LEU A 310 15.48 -24.34 -19.61
C LEU A 310 15.28 -23.89 -18.16
N PHE A 311 14.79 -24.79 -17.30
CA PHE A 311 14.62 -24.53 -15.87
C PHE A 311 15.50 -25.53 -15.12
N VAL A 312 16.58 -25.07 -14.50
CA VAL A 312 17.64 -25.96 -14.01
C VAL A 312 17.99 -25.64 -12.56
N GLU A 313 17.76 -26.60 -11.67
CA GLU A 313 18.18 -26.53 -10.27
C GLU A 313 19.68 -26.84 -10.15
N VAL A 314 20.45 -25.93 -9.56
CA VAL A 314 21.92 -26.01 -9.43
C VAL A 314 22.40 -25.51 -8.07
N ASP A 315 23.62 -25.89 -7.69
CA ASP A 315 24.34 -25.26 -6.59
C ASP A 315 25.27 -24.17 -7.17
N PRO A 316 25.01 -22.88 -6.94
CA PRO A 316 25.75 -21.78 -7.56
C PRO A 316 27.25 -21.76 -7.20
N LEU A 317 27.65 -22.39 -6.09
CA LEU A 317 29.05 -22.44 -5.66
C LEU A 317 29.87 -23.50 -6.40
N THR A 318 29.21 -24.51 -6.96
CA THR A 318 29.88 -25.65 -7.60
C THR A 318 29.57 -25.79 -9.09
N GLU A 319 28.50 -25.15 -9.57
CA GLU A 319 28.13 -25.14 -10.97
C GLU A 319 29.25 -24.51 -11.83
N ASP A 320 29.56 -25.15 -12.95
CA ASP A 320 30.64 -24.79 -13.88
C ASP A 320 30.14 -24.54 -15.32
N GLY A 321 28.81 -24.47 -15.49
CA GLY A 321 28.10 -24.30 -16.74
C GLY A 321 27.74 -25.62 -17.43
N SER A 322 28.18 -26.77 -16.93
CA SER A 322 27.91 -28.07 -17.57
C SER A 322 26.46 -28.53 -17.43
N SER A 323 25.69 -27.97 -16.51
CA SER A 323 24.26 -28.24 -16.36
C SER A 323 23.38 -27.48 -17.36
N PHE A 324 23.92 -26.44 -18.02
CA PHE A 324 23.17 -25.59 -18.92
C PHE A 324 23.17 -26.13 -20.36
N SER A 325 21.99 -26.17 -20.97
CA SER A 325 21.82 -26.66 -22.34
C SER A 325 22.14 -25.58 -23.38
N ASP A 326 22.46 -25.99 -24.60
CA ASP A 326 22.66 -25.06 -25.72
C ASP A 326 21.42 -24.17 -25.98
N ALA A 327 20.22 -24.63 -25.58
CA ALA A 327 18.96 -23.89 -25.69
C ALA A 327 18.89 -22.68 -24.73
N MET A 328 19.64 -22.71 -23.62
CA MET A 328 19.74 -21.60 -22.67
C MET A 328 20.77 -20.55 -23.08
N ALA A 329 21.68 -20.87 -24.00
CA ALA A 329 22.71 -19.92 -24.42
C ALA A 329 22.15 -18.87 -25.39
N LEU A 330 22.50 -17.61 -25.16
CA LEU A 330 22.19 -16.52 -26.08
C LEU A 330 23.01 -16.63 -27.37
N VAL A 331 22.48 -16.07 -28.45
CA VAL A 331 23.20 -15.84 -29.71
C VAL A 331 23.42 -14.34 -29.94
N ASN A 332 24.41 -14.01 -30.77
CA ASN A 332 24.79 -12.62 -31.06
C ASN A 332 25.15 -11.80 -29.80
N VAL A 333 25.79 -12.46 -28.82
CA VAL A 333 26.13 -11.85 -27.53
C VAL A 333 27.04 -10.63 -27.71
N GLY A 334 26.73 -9.58 -26.97
CA GLY A 334 27.47 -8.33 -26.96
C GLY A 334 27.18 -7.51 -25.72
N THR A 335 27.53 -6.22 -25.76
CA THR A 335 27.18 -5.28 -24.70
C THR A 335 26.64 -3.98 -25.26
N ALA A 336 25.75 -3.34 -24.50
CA ALA A 336 25.20 -2.02 -24.80
C ALA A 336 25.09 -1.18 -23.53
N LYS A 337 24.84 0.12 -23.70
CA LYS A 337 24.42 0.99 -22.60
C LYS A 337 22.90 1.02 -22.56
N LEU A 338 22.32 0.54 -21.47
CA LEU A 338 20.87 0.44 -21.31
C LEU A 338 20.32 1.73 -20.68
N GLY A 339 19.26 2.27 -21.29
CA GLY A 339 18.50 3.37 -20.70
C GLY A 339 17.65 2.89 -19.52
N ARG A 340 17.45 3.73 -18.50
CA ARG A 340 16.55 3.41 -17.36
C ARG A 340 15.08 3.30 -17.78
N ASP A 341 14.72 3.86 -18.93
CA ASP A 341 13.40 3.75 -19.56
C ASP A 341 13.16 2.40 -20.27
N GLN A 342 14.22 1.60 -20.46
CA GLN A 342 14.16 0.30 -21.12
C GLN A 342 14.00 -0.81 -20.10
N THR A 343 12.75 -1.17 -19.83
CA THR A 343 12.41 -2.19 -18.82
C THR A 343 11.57 -3.31 -19.43
N LEU A 344 11.31 -4.34 -18.64
CA LEU A 344 10.47 -5.50 -18.94
C LEU A 344 8.99 -5.12 -19.04
N ILE A 345 8.66 -4.36 -20.08
CA ILE A 345 7.29 -4.00 -20.46
C ILE A 345 7.14 -4.21 -21.96
N ALA A 346 6.36 -5.22 -22.35
CA ALA A 346 5.96 -5.41 -23.74
C ALA A 346 4.80 -4.49 -24.11
N ALA A 347 4.61 -4.27 -25.41
CA ALA A 347 3.62 -3.31 -25.92
C ALA A 347 2.16 -3.75 -25.69
N ASP A 348 1.93 -5.01 -25.32
CA ASP A 348 0.62 -5.60 -25.02
C ASP A 348 0.52 -6.15 -23.59
N ASP A 349 1.44 -5.74 -22.71
CA ASP A 349 1.30 -6.01 -21.27
C ASP A 349 0.17 -5.14 -20.72
N VAL A 350 -0.62 -5.71 -19.80
CA VAL A 350 -1.83 -5.08 -19.26
C VAL A 350 -1.90 -5.34 -17.77
N LEU A 351 -2.24 -4.32 -17.00
CA LEU A 351 -2.77 -4.41 -15.64
C LEU A 351 -4.03 -3.56 -15.57
N ALA A 352 -5.19 -4.22 -15.54
CA ALA A 352 -6.48 -3.58 -15.44
C ALA A 352 -7.14 -3.96 -14.10
N ASN A 353 -7.77 -2.98 -13.46
CA ASN A 353 -8.49 -3.22 -12.22
C ASN A 353 -9.72 -2.31 -12.10
N GLU A 354 -10.81 -2.86 -11.57
CA GLU A 354 -12.01 -2.13 -11.20
C GLU A 354 -12.40 -2.45 -9.77
N VAL A 355 -12.36 -1.46 -8.87
CA VAL A 355 -12.73 -1.58 -7.46
C VAL A 355 -13.98 -0.77 -7.17
N SER A 356 -14.95 -1.37 -6.48
CA SER A 356 -16.13 -0.70 -5.96
C SER A 356 -16.24 -0.90 -4.45
N THR A 357 -16.21 0.19 -3.70
CA THR A 357 -16.35 0.22 -2.24
C THR A 357 -17.66 0.93 -1.88
N PHE A 358 -18.40 0.40 -0.92
CA PHE A 358 -19.58 1.02 -0.32
C PHE A 358 -19.56 0.87 1.20
N TYR A 359 -20.00 1.91 1.92
CA TYR A 359 -20.14 1.85 3.36
C TYR A 359 -21.45 2.50 3.82
N PHE A 360 -21.93 2.03 4.97
CA PHE A 360 -23.06 2.61 5.68
C PHE A 360 -22.84 2.47 7.19
N ASP A 361 -22.69 3.59 7.87
CA ASP A 361 -22.54 3.67 9.31
C ASP A 361 -23.80 4.27 9.93
N MET A 362 -24.17 3.77 11.11
CA MET A 362 -25.22 4.32 11.95
C MET A 362 -24.66 4.54 13.35
N LEU A 363 -24.78 5.76 13.87
CA LEU A 363 -24.35 6.12 15.20
C LEU A 363 -25.58 6.49 16.03
N TYR A 364 -25.81 5.75 17.12
CA TYR A 364 -26.95 5.96 18.01
C TYR A 364 -26.52 6.19 19.46
N TYR A 365 -26.95 7.30 20.05
CA TYR A 365 -26.68 7.67 21.44
C TYR A 365 -27.90 7.45 22.32
N THR A 366 -27.75 6.64 23.37
CA THR A 366 -28.83 6.36 24.32
C THR A 366 -28.85 7.38 25.46
N ASP A 367 -30.01 7.56 26.10
CA ASP A 367 -30.16 8.40 27.30
C ASP A 367 -29.30 7.93 28.49
N ASN A 368 -28.85 6.68 28.48
CA ASN A 368 -28.08 6.08 29.56
C ASN A 368 -26.57 6.12 29.30
N GLY A 369 -26.10 6.92 28.33
CA GLY A 369 -24.67 7.13 28.06
C GLY A 369 -24.00 6.08 27.17
N TRP A 370 -24.76 5.19 26.53
CA TRP A 370 -24.23 4.26 25.53
C TRP A 370 -24.20 4.85 24.13
N GLU A 371 -23.09 4.63 23.43
CA GLU A 371 -22.95 4.78 21.97
C GLU A 371 -23.11 3.39 21.32
N ILE A 372 -23.95 3.30 20.29
CA ILE A 372 -24.11 2.10 19.46
C ILE A 372 -23.75 2.51 18.04
N LYS A 373 -22.62 2.00 17.54
CA LYS A 373 -22.15 2.23 16.18
C LYS A 373 -22.30 0.95 15.36
N ASN A 374 -23.11 0.98 14.32
CA ASN A 374 -23.11 -0.06 13.29
C ASN A 374 -22.26 0.42 12.11
N GLN A 375 -21.38 -0.43 11.59
CA GLN A 375 -20.54 -0.16 10.44
C GLN A 375 -20.70 -1.31 9.44
N PHE A 376 -21.36 -1.00 8.34
CA PHE A 376 -21.48 -1.87 7.19
C PHE A 376 -20.45 -1.48 6.13
N PHE A 377 -19.77 -2.47 5.57
CA PHE A 377 -18.77 -2.29 4.53
C PHE A 377 -18.95 -3.37 3.45
N TYR A 378 -18.83 -2.95 2.20
CA TYR A 378 -18.77 -3.83 1.04
C TYR A 378 -17.65 -3.35 0.12
N GLU A 379 -16.87 -4.29 -0.39
CA GLU A 379 -15.92 -4.02 -1.46
C GLU A 379 -15.91 -5.18 -2.44
N SER A 380 -15.82 -4.87 -3.73
CA SER A 380 -15.51 -5.85 -4.77
C SER A 380 -14.38 -5.33 -5.63
N TYR A 381 -13.59 -6.24 -6.20
CA TYR A 381 -12.71 -5.88 -7.30
C TYR A 381 -12.61 -6.97 -8.36
N GLU A 382 -12.43 -6.51 -9.60
CA GLU A 382 -12.05 -7.33 -10.75
C GLU A 382 -10.62 -6.93 -11.16
N ASN A 383 -9.75 -7.90 -11.44
CA ASN A 383 -8.39 -7.69 -11.91
C ASN A 383 -8.07 -8.55 -13.14
N LEU A 384 -7.29 -7.99 -14.06
CA LEU A 384 -6.62 -8.72 -15.11
C LEU A 384 -5.17 -8.22 -15.21
N ASN A 385 -4.21 -9.13 -15.17
CA ASN A 385 -2.80 -8.82 -15.32
C ASN A 385 -2.18 -9.79 -16.33
N GLU A 386 -1.44 -9.27 -17.30
CA GLU A 386 -0.86 -10.01 -18.40
C GLU A 386 0.52 -9.45 -18.72
N ASN A 387 1.56 -10.27 -18.56
CA ASN A 387 2.95 -9.88 -18.79
C ASN A 387 3.65 -10.88 -19.70
N ALA A 388 4.26 -10.39 -20.78
CA ALA A 388 4.90 -11.20 -21.80
C ALA A 388 5.99 -12.13 -21.26
N TYR A 389 6.67 -11.77 -20.17
CA TYR A 389 7.75 -12.55 -19.56
C TYR A 389 7.26 -13.83 -18.86
N GLY A 390 5.95 -13.98 -18.67
CA GLY A 390 5.38 -15.23 -18.21
C GLY A 390 4.47 -15.15 -17.00
N PHE A 391 4.10 -13.96 -16.53
CA PHE A 391 3.12 -13.79 -15.46
C PHE A 391 1.75 -13.37 -16.01
N SER A 392 0.69 -14.07 -15.62
CA SER A 392 -0.68 -13.57 -15.81
C SER A 392 -1.59 -13.99 -14.67
N GLN A 393 -2.56 -13.15 -14.32
CA GLN A 393 -3.56 -13.47 -13.31
C GLN A 393 -4.90 -12.81 -13.65
N PHE A 394 -5.97 -13.35 -13.09
CA PHE A 394 -7.24 -12.66 -12.99
C PHE A 394 -7.84 -12.92 -11.61
N HIS A 395 -8.56 -11.93 -11.10
CA HIS A 395 -9.22 -11.99 -9.78
C HIS A 395 -10.62 -11.40 -9.89
N ASP A 396 -11.62 -12.06 -9.34
CA ASP A 396 -12.96 -11.55 -9.10
C ASP A 396 -13.33 -11.89 -7.65
N ALA A 397 -13.32 -10.88 -6.78
CA ALA A 397 -13.53 -11.08 -5.35
C ALA A 397 -14.41 -9.98 -4.77
N TYR A 398 -15.20 -10.35 -3.76
CA TYR A 398 -15.91 -9.37 -2.94
C TYR A 398 -15.89 -9.73 -1.46
N VAL A 399 -15.99 -8.71 -0.63
CA VAL A 399 -16.14 -8.82 0.81
C VAL A 399 -17.32 -8.01 1.30
N VAL A 400 -18.02 -8.54 2.29
CA VAL A 400 -19.01 -7.82 3.09
C VAL A 400 -18.68 -7.98 4.57
N GLU A 401 -18.65 -6.86 5.30
CA GLU A 401 -18.46 -6.83 6.75
C GLU A 401 -19.58 -6.03 7.40
N ASP A 402 -20.15 -6.57 8.47
CA ASP A 402 -21.01 -5.82 9.39
C ASP A 402 -20.44 -5.91 10.81
N LYS A 403 -20.26 -4.76 11.45
CA LYS A 403 -19.65 -4.63 12.77
C LYS A 403 -20.52 -3.72 13.64
N ILE A 404 -20.81 -4.16 14.85
CA ILE A 404 -21.61 -3.36 15.80
C ILE A 404 -20.77 -3.10 17.04
N VAL A 405 -20.42 -1.85 17.30
CA VAL A 405 -19.65 -1.43 18.47
C VAL A 405 -20.59 -0.82 19.50
N PHE A 406 -20.61 -1.39 20.69
CA PHE A 406 -21.26 -0.84 21.87
C PHE A 406 -20.21 -0.16 22.74
N GLY A 407 -20.26 1.16 22.81
CA GLY A 407 -19.37 1.99 23.63
C GLY A 407 -20.10 2.57 24.85
N THR A 408 -19.39 2.66 25.97
CA THR A 408 -19.84 3.43 27.14
C THR A 408 -18.63 3.97 27.87
N GLU A 409 -18.83 5.07 28.59
CA GLU A 409 -17.82 5.62 29.48
C GLU A 409 -18.35 5.77 30.90
N TYR A 410 -17.41 5.76 31.85
CA TYR A 410 -17.63 6.01 33.25
C TYR A 410 -16.57 6.98 33.74
N GLU A 411 -17.00 8.12 34.25
CA GLU A 411 -16.13 9.14 34.80
C GLU A 411 -16.33 9.25 36.32
N SER A 412 -15.21 9.39 37.02
CA SER A 412 -15.13 9.71 38.45
C SER A 412 -14.00 10.71 38.67
N ASP A 413 -13.93 11.31 39.86
CA ASP A 413 -12.89 12.31 40.20
C ASP A 413 -11.45 11.86 39.89
N THR A 414 -11.17 10.55 39.88
CA THR A 414 -9.80 10.00 39.73
C THR A 414 -9.59 9.14 38.48
N LEU A 415 -10.65 8.81 37.74
CA LEU A 415 -10.61 7.82 36.66
C LEU A 415 -11.67 8.13 35.61
N LEU A 416 -11.24 8.22 34.36
CA LEU A 416 -12.05 8.07 33.15
C LEU A 416 -11.86 6.65 32.61
N ALA A 417 -12.93 5.89 32.53
CA ALA A 417 -12.93 4.52 32.03
C ALA A 417 -13.86 4.38 30.84
N GLN A 418 -13.33 3.97 29.69
CA GLN A 418 -14.10 3.68 28.49
C GLN A 418 -14.12 2.18 28.25
N PHE A 419 -15.24 1.67 27.76
CA PHE A 419 -15.45 0.26 27.46
C PHE A 419 -16.10 0.12 26.10
N GLN A 420 -15.61 -0.85 25.32
CA GLN A 420 -16.18 -1.21 24.03
C GLN A 420 -16.39 -2.72 23.94
N PHE A 421 -17.51 -3.13 23.35
CA PHE A 421 -17.82 -4.51 22.99
C PHE A 421 -18.30 -4.56 21.55
N SER A 422 -17.78 -5.49 20.74
CA SER A 422 -18.04 -5.49 19.30
C SER A 422 -18.15 -6.90 18.71
N PRO A 423 -19.36 -7.42 18.45
CA PRO A 423 -19.56 -8.50 17.50
C PRO A 423 -19.37 -8.00 16.06
N SER A 424 -18.84 -8.86 15.20
CA SER A 424 -18.70 -8.61 13.76
C SER A 424 -18.84 -9.89 12.95
N VAL A 425 -19.35 -9.77 11.73
CA VAL A 425 -19.36 -10.83 10.70
C VAL A 425 -18.67 -10.29 9.45
N ARG A 426 -17.76 -11.06 8.87
CA ARG A 426 -17.09 -10.75 7.61
C ARG A 426 -17.16 -11.97 6.70
N TYR A 427 -17.62 -11.79 5.47
CA TYR A 427 -17.71 -12.84 4.46
C TYR A 427 -16.98 -12.39 3.21
N THR A 428 -16.05 -13.20 2.72
CA THR A 428 -15.32 -12.96 1.47
C THR A 428 -15.61 -14.11 0.50
N ASP A 429 -15.89 -13.78 -0.75
CA ASP A 429 -16.05 -14.72 -1.87
C ASP A 429 -15.00 -14.38 -2.93
N PHE A 430 -14.47 -15.41 -3.60
CA PHE A 430 -13.39 -15.24 -4.57
C PHE A 430 -13.46 -16.25 -5.71
N GLU A 431 -13.04 -15.81 -6.88
CA GLU A 431 -12.57 -16.60 -8.00
C GLU A 431 -11.24 -15.99 -8.48
N SER A 432 -10.18 -16.78 -8.45
CA SER A 432 -8.82 -16.31 -8.69
C SER A 432 -8.05 -17.34 -9.49
N GLY A 433 -7.18 -16.89 -10.39
CA GLY A 433 -6.22 -17.76 -11.06
C GLY A 433 -4.93 -17.03 -11.40
N ASP A 434 -3.80 -17.62 -11.01
CA ASP A 434 -2.46 -17.11 -11.30
C ASP A 434 -1.69 -18.08 -12.22
N ASP A 435 -0.83 -17.54 -13.07
CA ASP A 435 0.06 -18.25 -13.98
C ASP A 435 1.45 -17.64 -13.88
N PHE A 436 2.32 -18.35 -13.16
CA PHE A 436 3.70 -17.98 -12.82
C PHE A 436 4.70 -19.08 -13.22
N ILE A 437 4.24 -20.17 -13.84
CA ILE A 437 5.13 -21.23 -14.33
C ILE A 437 5.80 -20.75 -15.62
N ASN A 438 7.13 -20.96 -15.72
CA ASN A 438 7.94 -20.51 -16.86
C ASN A 438 8.04 -18.98 -17.02
N GLU A 439 8.16 -18.25 -15.91
CA GLU A 439 8.61 -16.85 -15.91
C GLU A 439 10.11 -16.74 -16.25
N PHE A 440 10.42 -16.34 -17.47
CA PHE A 440 11.79 -16.27 -17.99
C PHE A 440 12.20 -14.82 -18.30
N PHE A 441 12.51 -14.06 -17.26
CA PHE A 441 12.89 -12.64 -17.41
C PHE A 441 14.07 -12.43 -18.35
N ASP A 442 15.14 -13.21 -18.20
CA ASP A 442 16.43 -12.99 -18.88
C ASP A 442 16.41 -13.32 -20.39
N ARG A 443 15.37 -14.01 -20.88
CA ARG A 443 15.20 -14.29 -22.32
C ARG A 443 15.06 -13.01 -23.13
N ARG A 444 14.46 -11.98 -22.54
CA ARG A 444 14.22 -10.68 -23.15
C ARG A 444 15.53 -9.90 -23.34
N ASP A 445 15.84 -9.46 -24.56
CA ASP A 445 16.84 -8.41 -24.78
C ASP A 445 16.17 -7.02 -24.72
N LEU A 446 16.49 -6.24 -23.68
CA LEU A 446 15.89 -4.91 -23.45
C LEU A 446 16.35 -3.82 -24.44
N THR A 447 17.30 -4.12 -25.33
CA THR A 447 17.71 -3.21 -26.41
C THR A 447 16.77 -3.23 -27.62
N GLY A 448 15.92 -4.26 -27.75
CA GLY A 448 14.93 -4.42 -28.82
C GLY A 448 13.48 -4.40 -28.33
N GLU A 449 12.52 -4.72 -29.21
CA GLU A 449 11.09 -4.93 -28.90
C GLU A 449 10.79 -6.38 -28.53
N SER A 450 9.69 -6.66 -27.81
CA SER A 450 9.28 -8.03 -27.42
C SER A 450 8.88 -8.83 -28.65
N THR A 451 9.31 -10.09 -28.72
CA THR A 451 9.13 -10.96 -29.88
C THR A 451 8.80 -12.38 -29.45
N ALA A 452 8.53 -13.26 -30.42
CA ALA A 452 8.34 -14.70 -30.18
C ALA A 452 9.55 -15.41 -29.52
N LEU A 453 10.69 -14.73 -29.31
CA LEU A 453 11.82 -15.27 -28.58
C LEU A 453 11.65 -15.22 -27.06
N ASP A 454 10.82 -14.29 -26.55
CA ASP A 454 10.66 -14.03 -25.11
C ASP A 454 9.22 -14.18 -24.60
N ARG A 455 8.23 -14.15 -25.49
CA ARG A 455 6.81 -14.07 -25.12
C ARG A 455 6.26 -15.44 -24.70
N ARG A 456 5.72 -15.55 -23.50
CA ARG A 456 4.98 -16.75 -23.03
C ARG A 456 3.52 -16.72 -23.53
N LEU A 457 2.92 -17.88 -23.81
CA LEU A 457 1.47 -18.01 -24.02
C LEU A 457 0.76 -17.99 -22.66
N LEU A 458 -0.12 -17.01 -22.39
CA LEU A 458 -0.73 -16.79 -21.06
C LEU A 458 -1.99 -17.59 -20.79
N ALA A 459 -2.13 -18.10 -19.56
CA ALA A 459 -3.30 -18.86 -19.13
C ALA A 459 -4.59 -18.03 -19.26
N THR A 460 -4.55 -16.73 -18.95
CA THR A 460 -5.68 -15.80 -19.16
C THR A 460 -6.10 -15.68 -20.62
N ARG A 461 -5.17 -15.90 -21.57
CA ARG A 461 -5.43 -15.89 -23.02
C ARG A 461 -5.84 -17.25 -23.55
N ALA A 462 -5.26 -18.32 -23.02
CA ALA A 462 -5.54 -19.70 -23.41
C ALA A 462 -6.83 -20.24 -22.79
N GLY A 463 -7.25 -19.70 -21.64
CA GLY A 463 -8.37 -20.16 -20.82
C GLY A 463 -8.08 -21.41 -19.99
N TRP A 464 -6.81 -21.82 -19.87
CA TRP A 464 -6.34 -22.97 -19.11
C TRP A 464 -4.83 -22.87 -18.90
N GLY A 465 -4.27 -23.74 -18.05
CA GLY A 465 -2.83 -23.81 -17.81
C GLY A 465 -2.35 -22.93 -16.66
N TYR A 466 -3.25 -22.52 -15.77
CA TYR A 466 -2.90 -21.75 -14.58
C TYR A 466 -1.97 -22.55 -13.65
N SER A 467 -1.13 -21.86 -12.89
CA SER A 467 -0.39 -22.45 -11.78
C SER A 467 -1.34 -22.92 -10.69
N ASN A 468 -2.29 -22.05 -10.33
CA ASN A 468 -3.36 -22.26 -9.37
C ASN A 468 -4.63 -21.57 -9.89
N TYR A 469 -5.78 -22.12 -9.53
CA TYR A 469 -7.09 -21.58 -9.86
C TYR A 469 -8.04 -22.01 -8.77
N ASP A 470 -8.60 -21.06 -8.04
CA ASP A 470 -9.38 -21.34 -6.84
C ASP A 470 -10.68 -20.53 -6.83
N VAL A 471 -11.78 -21.23 -6.53
CA VAL A 471 -13.11 -20.65 -6.33
C VAL A 471 -13.60 -21.04 -4.95
N GLY A 472 -14.01 -20.07 -4.15
CA GLY A 472 -14.36 -20.35 -2.76
C GLY A 472 -14.81 -19.14 -1.98
N ASN A 473 -14.97 -19.34 -0.68
CA ASN A 473 -15.31 -18.27 0.25
C ASN A 473 -14.81 -18.59 1.67
N TYR A 474 -14.77 -17.56 2.50
CA TYR A 474 -14.58 -17.72 3.94
C TYR A 474 -15.45 -16.76 4.75
N LEU A 475 -15.95 -17.27 5.87
CA LEU A 475 -16.75 -16.55 6.85
C LEU A 475 -15.95 -16.39 8.15
N ASN A 476 -15.70 -15.16 8.56
CA ASN A 476 -15.15 -14.84 9.88
C ASN A 476 -16.26 -14.29 10.81
N LEU A 477 -16.50 -14.99 11.91
CA LEU A 477 -17.29 -14.53 13.04
C LEU A 477 -16.38 -14.07 14.17
N GLY A 478 -16.49 -12.81 14.56
CA GLY A 478 -15.63 -12.22 15.57
C GLY A 478 -16.37 -11.53 16.71
N MET A 479 -15.73 -11.52 17.89
CA MET A 479 -16.22 -10.85 19.07
C MET A 479 -15.06 -10.21 19.84
N ALA A 480 -15.08 -8.88 19.96
CA ALA A 480 -14.06 -8.11 20.65
C ALA A 480 -14.59 -7.43 21.92
N ALA A 481 -13.70 -7.24 22.89
CA ALA A 481 -13.92 -6.41 24.06
C ALA A 481 -12.66 -5.60 24.37
N MET A 482 -12.83 -4.29 24.61
CA MET A 482 -11.72 -3.39 24.90
C MET A 482 -12.04 -2.44 26.04
N THR A 483 -11.01 -1.95 26.72
CA THR A 483 -11.13 -0.87 27.70
C THR A 483 -9.94 0.08 27.64
N ASP A 484 -10.23 1.36 27.90
CA ASP A 484 -9.25 2.40 28.11
C ASP A 484 -9.48 3.04 29.48
N LEU A 485 -8.48 2.98 30.35
CA LEU A 485 -8.53 3.47 31.71
C LEU A 485 -7.50 4.58 31.89
N THR A 486 -7.96 5.81 32.10
CA THR A 486 -7.12 6.99 32.29
C THR A 486 -7.31 7.54 33.70
N TRP A 487 -6.26 7.47 34.51
CA TRP A 487 -6.26 8.01 35.87
C TRP A 487 -5.78 9.45 35.90
N GLU A 488 -6.28 10.23 36.87
CA GLU A 488 -5.85 11.61 37.13
C GLU A 488 -4.33 11.72 37.39
N SER A 489 -3.70 10.63 37.87
CA SER A 489 -2.25 10.56 38.07
C SER A 489 -1.43 10.64 36.78
N GLY A 490 -2.07 10.58 35.61
CA GLY A 490 -1.43 10.49 34.30
C GLY A 490 -1.19 9.06 33.83
N LEU A 491 -1.46 8.05 34.66
CA LEU A 491 -1.42 6.64 34.24
C LEU A 491 -2.56 6.36 33.25
N ASN A 492 -2.24 5.65 32.17
CA ASN A 492 -3.21 5.16 31.21
C ASN A 492 -2.96 3.67 30.92
N LEU A 493 -4.04 2.90 30.78
CA LEU A 493 -4.02 1.48 30.47
C LEU A 493 -5.06 1.18 29.38
N VAL A 494 -4.62 0.65 28.25
CA VAL A 494 -5.48 0.16 27.17
C VAL A 494 -5.34 -1.35 27.09
N LEU A 495 -6.47 -2.06 27.18
CA LEU A 495 -6.53 -3.51 27.05
C LEU A 495 -7.57 -3.88 25.99
N GLY A 496 -7.28 -4.89 25.19
CA GLY A 496 -8.22 -5.43 24.22
C GLY A 496 -8.01 -6.92 24.03
N VAL A 497 -9.11 -7.62 23.77
CA VAL A 497 -9.13 -9.04 23.38
C VAL A 497 -10.19 -9.24 22.32
N ARG A 498 -9.93 -10.15 21.40
CA ARG A 498 -10.86 -10.60 20.38
C ARG A 498 -10.71 -12.10 20.17
N TYR A 499 -11.84 -12.75 19.90
CA TYR A 499 -11.91 -14.10 19.39
C TYR A 499 -12.49 -14.08 17.98
N ASP A 500 -11.86 -14.81 17.06
CA ASP A 500 -12.31 -15.01 15.67
C ASP A 500 -12.47 -16.51 15.41
N SER A 501 -13.50 -16.86 14.64
CA SER A 501 -13.74 -18.20 14.11
C SER A 501 -13.96 -18.08 12.61
N VAL A 502 -13.13 -18.76 11.84
CA VAL A 502 -13.03 -18.64 10.38
C VAL A 502 -13.37 -19.98 9.76
N ASP A 503 -14.47 -20.05 9.01
CA ASP A 503 -14.85 -21.20 8.20
C ASP A 503 -14.47 -20.93 6.74
N VAL A 504 -13.74 -21.83 6.09
CA VAL A 504 -13.30 -21.69 4.69
C VAL A 504 -13.73 -22.89 3.84
N GLU A 505 -14.10 -22.61 2.58
CA GLU A 505 -14.28 -23.60 1.54
C GLU A 505 -13.60 -23.13 0.25
N SER A 506 -12.89 -24.02 -0.44
CA SER A 506 -12.19 -23.72 -1.69
C SER A 506 -12.24 -24.91 -2.64
N THR A 507 -12.32 -24.62 -3.93
CA THR A 507 -12.33 -25.60 -5.02
C THR A 507 -11.40 -25.18 -6.13
N THR A 508 -10.50 -26.06 -6.56
CA THR A 508 -9.77 -25.96 -7.82
C THR A 508 -10.56 -26.70 -8.90
N PRO A 509 -11.16 -26.01 -9.89
CA PRO A 509 -11.94 -26.65 -10.93
C PRO A 509 -11.08 -27.56 -11.81
N GLY A 510 -11.61 -28.72 -12.20
CA GLY A 510 -10.90 -29.69 -13.05
C GLY A 510 -10.52 -29.11 -14.42
N GLY A 511 -9.30 -29.39 -14.87
CA GLY A 511 -8.77 -28.95 -16.17
C GLY A 511 -8.39 -27.46 -16.26
N SER A 512 -8.43 -26.71 -15.16
CA SER A 512 -8.03 -25.30 -15.11
C SER A 512 -6.50 -25.14 -15.03
N THR A 513 -5.82 -25.92 -14.20
CA THR A 513 -4.39 -25.79 -13.92
C THR A 513 -3.50 -26.64 -14.84
N LEU A 514 -2.24 -26.24 -15.01
CA LEU A 514 -1.29 -26.87 -15.94
C LEU A 514 -0.99 -28.34 -15.62
N PHE A 515 -0.89 -28.66 -14.33
CA PHE A 515 -0.58 -30.00 -13.83
C PHE A 515 -1.77 -30.68 -13.13
N GLY A 516 -2.94 -30.03 -13.14
CA GLY A 516 -4.17 -30.54 -12.54
C GLY A 516 -4.81 -31.70 -13.32
N GLY A 517 -5.68 -32.43 -12.63
CA GLY A 517 -6.55 -33.43 -13.26
C GLY A 517 -7.82 -32.83 -13.84
N ASP A 518 -8.61 -33.66 -14.53
CA ASP A 518 -9.93 -33.28 -15.07
C ASP A 518 -11.04 -33.23 -14.00
N GLU A 519 -10.73 -33.61 -12.75
CA GLU A 519 -11.67 -33.63 -11.63
C GLU A 519 -11.44 -32.42 -10.71
N ASP A 520 -12.53 -31.86 -10.17
CA ASP A 520 -12.46 -30.79 -9.18
C ASP A 520 -11.76 -31.28 -7.89
N VAL A 521 -10.91 -30.43 -7.32
CA VAL A 521 -10.28 -30.66 -6.01
C VAL A 521 -10.93 -29.71 -5.01
N TYR A 522 -11.53 -30.26 -3.95
CA TYR A 522 -12.26 -29.49 -2.93
C TYR A 522 -11.62 -29.67 -1.56
N ALA A 523 -11.55 -28.58 -0.79
CA ALA A 523 -11.21 -28.63 0.62
C ALA A 523 -12.04 -27.62 1.43
N GLU A 524 -12.31 -27.98 2.69
CA GLU A 524 -12.97 -27.13 3.68
C GLU A 524 -12.28 -27.30 5.03
N ASP A 525 -12.26 -26.25 5.84
CA ASP A 525 -11.72 -26.28 7.19
C ASP A 525 -12.29 -25.14 8.05
N SER A 526 -12.05 -25.21 9.36
CA SER A 526 -12.46 -24.20 10.32
C SER A 526 -11.36 -23.99 11.35
N GLU A 527 -10.91 -22.74 11.50
CA GLU A 527 -9.87 -22.34 12.43
C GLU A 527 -10.39 -21.28 13.40
N ASP A 528 -9.84 -21.26 14.61
CA ASP A 528 -10.18 -20.27 15.62
C ASP A 528 -8.94 -19.70 16.31
N GLY A 529 -9.02 -18.43 16.72
CA GLY A 529 -7.88 -17.76 17.32
C GLY A 529 -8.24 -16.54 18.14
N PHE A 530 -7.28 -16.11 18.95
CA PHE A 530 -7.39 -14.91 19.75
C PHE A 530 -6.44 -13.83 19.22
N SER A 531 -6.87 -12.58 19.32
CA SER A 531 -6.00 -11.41 19.23
C SER A 531 -6.11 -10.62 20.52
N TRP A 532 -5.02 -10.06 21.03
CA TRP A 532 -5.04 -9.25 22.23
C TRP A 532 -4.01 -8.13 22.18
N ASN A 533 -4.27 -7.06 22.91
CA ASN A 533 -3.32 -5.99 23.14
C ASN A 533 -3.34 -5.53 24.59
N ALA A 534 -2.16 -5.21 25.12
CA ALA A 534 -2.00 -4.60 26.43
C ALA A 534 -0.98 -3.48 26.36
N SER A 535 -1.43 -2.26 26.63
CA SER A 535 -0.63 -1.05 26.55
C SER A 535 -0.73 -0.23 27.82
N ILE A 536 0.41 0.18 28.36
CA ILE A 536 0.50 1.07 29.52
C ILE A 536 1.26 2.33 29.12
N SER A 537 0.76 3.49 29.52
CA SER A 537 1.47 4.76 29.34
C SER A 537 1.33 5.67 30.56
N PHE A 538 2.23 6.64 30.68
CA PHE A 538 2.23 7.56 31.82
C PHE A 538 2.53 8.99 31.40
N LYS A 539 1.54 9.87 31.45
CA LYS A 539 1.69 11.30 31.18
C LYS A 539 2.39 12.00 32.34
N THR A 540 3.64 12.37 32.13
CA THR A 540 4.46 13.10 33.12
C THR A 540 4.07 14.59 33.18
N GLU A 541 4.40 15.25 34.30
CA GLU A 541 4.20 16.70 34.46
C GLU A 541 4.96 17.55 33.42
N ILE A 542 6.02 17.01 32.84
CA ILE A 542 6.83 17.69 31.82
C ILE A 542 6.33 17.44 30.40
N GLY A 543 5.21 16.74 30.19
CA GLY A 543 4.63 16.51 28.86
C GLY A 543 5.20 15.30 28.10
N LEU A 544 6.09 14.52 28.71
CA LEU A 544 6.54 13.22 28.19
C LEU A 544 5.55 12.12 28.54
N ILE A 545 5.34 11.20 27.59
CA ILE A 545 4.46 10.04 27.70
C ILE A 545 5.26 8.79 27.29
N PRO A 546 6.05 8.20 28.20
CA PRO A 546 6.58 6.85 28.00
C PRO A 546 5.43 5.83 27.93
N TYR A 547 5.61 4.80 27.11
CA TYR A 547 4.65 3.70 26.98
C TYR A 547 5.35 2.36 26.71
N ILE A 548 4.63 1.28 27.00
CA ILE A 548 4.99 -0.11 26.67
C ILE A 548 3.74 -0.77 26.12
N THR A 549 3.86 -1.51 25.03
CA THR A 549 2.80 -2.31 24.44
C THR A 549 3.29 -3.73 24.14
N ALA A 550 2.47 -4.71 24.51
CA ALA A 550 2.55 -6.07 24.01
C ALA A 550 1.25 -6.42 23.27
N ALA A 551 1.34 -7.15 22.17
CA ALA A 551 0.16 -7.58 21.41
C ALA A 551 0.41 -8.90 20.69
N GLU A 552 -0.67 -9.63 20.45
CA GLU A 552 -0.74 -10.81 19.58
C GLU A 552 -1.92 -10.62 18.64
N GLN A 553 -1.73 -10.94 17.37
CA GLN A 553 -2.70 -10.65 16.33
C GLN A 553 -2.88 -11.87 15.43
N ALA A 554 -4.11 -12.36 15.35
CA ALA A 554 -4.49 -13.35 14.35
C ALA A 554 -4.45 -12.72 12.96
N THR A 555 -4.11 -13.54 11.96
CA THR A 555 -4.03 -13.17 10.54
C THR A 555 -4.69 -14.25 9.71
N ILE A 556 -5.51 -13.85 8.74
CA ILE A 556 -5.98 -14.74 7.67
C ILE A 556 -5.02 -14.55 6.51
N VAL A 557 -4.41 -15.64 6.04
CA VAL A 557 -3.40 -15.61 5.02
C VAL A 557 -4.01 -15.94 3.66
N ALA A 558 -4.21 -14.90 2.85
CA ALA A 558 -4.79 -15.01 1.53
C ALA A 558 -3.77 -14.76 0.41
N GLY A 559 -4.09 -15.27 -0.78
CA GLY A 559 -3.38 -15.00 -2.03
C GLY A 559 -3.64 -13.59 -2.56
N GLN A 560 -3.03 -13.25 -3.71
CA GLN A 560 -3.15 -11.92 -4.32
C GLN A 560 -4.58 -11.56 -4.73
N GLY A 561 -5.42 -12.58 -4.97
CA GLY A 561 -6.84 -12.51 -5.29
C GLY A 561 -7.77 -12.46 -4.08
N ALA A 562 -7.22 -12.35 -2.86
CA ALA A 562 -7.92 -12.65 -1.61
C ALA A 562 -8.45 -14.11 -1.50
N ASN A 563 -7.96 -15.01 -2.35
CA ASN A 563 -8.25 -16.44 -2.38
C ASN A 563 -7.50 -17.23 -1.31
N ILE A 564 -8.08 -18.36 -0.91
CA ILE A 564 -7.41 -19.40 -0.11
C ILE A 564 -7.23 -20.63 -1.01
N ASP A 565 -5.99 -20.94 -1.37
CA ASP A 565 -5.73 -22.07 -2.27
C ASP A 565 -6.08 -23.39 -1.58
N VAL A 566 -6.65 -24.32 -2.34
CA VAL A 566 -7.09 -25.63 -1.82
C VAL A 566 -5.97 -26.38 -1.11
N GLU A 567 -4.71 -26.22 -1.55
CA GLU A 567 -3.56 -26.91 -0.95
C GLU A 567 -3.19 -26.42 0.46
N ASN A 568 -3.62 -25.22 0.84
CA ASN A 568 -3.38 -24.65 2.17
C ASN A 568 -4.44 -25.08 3.18
N ILE A 569 -5.42 -25.86 2.75
CA ILE A 569 -6.42 -26.46 3.61
C ILE A 569 -6.01 -27.94 3.83
N PRO A 570 -5.74 -28.40 5.08
CA PRO A 570 -6.12 -27.79 6.36
C PRO A 570 -5.01 -26.99 7.08
N GLY A 571 -5.41 -25.91 7.76
CA GLY A 571 -4.60 -25.13 8.72
C GLY A 571 -3.53 -24.16 8.19
N GLY A 572 -3.32 -24.07 6.87
CA GLY A 572 -2.30 -23.19 6.27
C GLY A 572 -2.76 -21.76 5.95
N TYR A 573 -3.94 -21.35 6.41
CA TYR A 573 -4.57 -20.07 6.07
C TYR A 573 -4.85 -19.17 7.28
N PHE A 574 -4.51 -19.61 8.49
CA PHE A 574 -4.74 -18.88 9.74
C PHE A 574 -3.51 -18.98 10.63
N ASP A 575 -3.01 -17.83 11.09
CA ASP A 575 -1.81 -17.76 11.93
C ASP A 575 -1.90 -16.62 12.94
N THR A 576 -0.94 -16.53 13.86
CA THR A 576 -0.78 -15.41 14.78
C THR A 576 0.50 -14.64 14.49
N SER A 577 0.73 -13.54 15.21
CA SER A 577 1.96 -12.76 15.15
C SER A 577 2.06 -11.94 16.42
N GLU A 578 3.27 -11.70 16.91
CA GLU A 578 3.51 -11.05 18.19
C GLU A 578 4.24 -9.71 18.01
N LEU A 579 3.95 -8.75 18.90
CA LEU A 579 4.67 -7.47 19.00
C LEU A 579 5.02 -7.20 20.47
N PHE A 580 6.27 -6.78 20.69
CA PHE A 580 6.67 -6.01 21.87
C PHE A 580 7.23 -4.65 21.44
N GLU A 581 6.69 -3.56 22.00
CA GLU A 581 7.10 -2.19 21.69
C GLU A 581 7.22 -1.37 22.98
N TYR A 582 8.23 -0.51 23.04
CA TYR A 582 8.29 0.54 24.05
C TYR A 582 8.78 1.83 23.42
N GLY A 583 8.32 2.95 23.96
CA GLY A 583 8.63 4.23 23.39
C GLY A 583 8.32 5.40 24.30
N VAL A 584 8.57 6.60 23.78
CA VAL A 584 8.24 7.85 24.43
C VAL A 584 7.74 8.84 23.40
N LYS A 585 6.66 9.55 23.75
CA LYS A 585 6.13 10.66 22.97
C LYS A 585 6.13 11.93 23.80
N GLY A 586 6.03 13.07 23.14
CA GLY A 586 5.75 14.31 23.83
C GLY A 586 5.38 15.44 22.89
N SER A 587 4.70 16.41 23.47
CA SER A 587 4.33 17.67 22.82
C SER A 587 4.82 18.82 23.70
N PHE A 588 5.49 19.80 23.10
CA PHE A 588 6.13 20.92 23.79
C PHE A 588 5.93 22.22 23.03
N LEU A 589 6.34 23.33 23.66
CA LEU A 589 6.30 24.68 23.07
C LEU A 589 4.86 25.07 22.67
N ASP A 590 3.91 24.94 23.60
CA ASP A 590 2.49 25.19 23.36
C ASP A 590 1.96 24.37 22.17
N ASP A 591 2.28 23.06 22.20
CA ASP A 591 1.97 22.07 21.18
C ASP A 591 2.58 22.30 19.79
N SER A 592 3.55 23.21 19.65
CA SER A 592 4.21 23.48 18.37
C SER A 592 5.29 22.46 18.00
N LEU A 593 5.77 21.65 18.95
CA LEU A 593 6.80 20.63 18.77
C LEU A 593 6.31 19.26 19.25
N TYR A 594 6.12 18.35 18.30
CA TYR A 594 5.84 16.94 18.56
C TYR A 594 7.09 16.09 18.32
N PHE A 595 7.30 15.07 19.16
CA PHE A 595 8.26 14.02 18.86
C PHE A 595 7.79 12.64 19.35
N ALA A 596 8.30 11.60 18.72
CA ALA A 596 8.13 10.21 19.10
C ALA A 596 9.43 9.43 18.88
N LEU A 597 9.73 8.52 19.81
CA LEU A 597 10.77 7.51 19.69
C LEU A 597 10.15 6.16 20.08
N SER A 598 10.34 5.14 19.26
CA SER A 598 9.91 3.76 19.53
C SER A 598 11.03 2.79 19.25
N ILE A 599 11.07 1.72 20.03
CA ILE A 599 11.91 0.55 19.82
C ILE A 599 10.97 -0.65 19.89
N TYR A 600 11.09 -1.54 18.92
CA TYR A 600 10.17 -2.66 18.77
C TYR A 600 10.91 -3.94 18.37
N GLU A 601 10.23 -5.06 18.65
CA GLU A 601 10.53 -6.39 18.16
C GLU A 601 9.17 -7.01 17.79
N GLN A 602 9.03 -7.51 16.57
CA GLN A 602 7.82 -8.18 16.11
C GLN A 602 8.16 -9.48 15.36
N GLU A 603 7.42 -10.54 15.66
CA GLU A 603 7.57 -11.84 15.03
C GLU A 603 6.32 -12.16 14.20
N ARG A 604 6.54 -12.50 12.93
CA ARG A 604 5.52 -13.03 12.03
C ARG A 604 5.67 -14.55 11.98
N THR A 605 4.65 -15.29 12.39
CA THR A 605 4.65 -16.77 12.29
C THR A 605 3.94 -17.31 11.05
N ASP A 606 3.23 -16.43 10.33
CA ASP A 606 2.39 -16.67 9.14
C ASP A 606 3.00 -17.61 8.07
N ILE A 607 2.18 -18.61 7.71
CA ILE A 607 2.30 -19.49 6.54
C ILE A 607 1.42 -18.97 5.37
N ASN A 608 2.00 -18.47 4.26
CA ASN A 608 1.28 -18.08 3.02
C ASN A 608 1.19 -19.18 1.95
N ALA A 609 0.04 -19.14 1.27
CA ALA A 609 -0.46 -20.03 0.25
C ALA A 609 0.34 -20.17 -1.04
N GLN A 610 1.24 -19.24 -1.37
CA GLN A 610 1.79 -19.14 -2.73
C GLN A 610 3.28 -19.47 -2.92
N SER A 611 4.12 -19.67 -1.88
CA SER A 611 5.50 -20.19 -2.10
C SER A 611 6.31 -20.40 -0.83
N THR A 612 7.16 -21.43 -0.76
CA THR A 612 8.15 -21.66 0.32
C THR A 612 9.23 -20.58 0.48
N VAL A 613 9.23 -19.53 -0.35
CA VAL A 613 10.20 -18.40 -0.33
C VAL A 613 9.58 -17.03 -0.09
N THR A 614 8.29 -16.87 -0.35
CA THR A 614 7.49 -15.69 0.06
C THR A 614 6.87 -15.91 1.43
N ASN A 615 6.92 -17.16 1.89
CA ASN A 615 6.36 -17.69 3.12
C ASN A 615 7.43 -17.88 4.21
N ASN A 616 8.03 -16.77 4.62
CA ASN A 616 9.05 -16.78 5.66
C ASN A 616 8.46 -16.29 6.96
N THR A 617 8.71 -17.05 8.03
CA THR A 617 8.60 -16.51 9.39
C THR A 617 9.70 -15.46 9.55
N THR A 618 9.34 -14.28 10.06
CA THR A 618 10.29 -13.17 10.17
C THR A 618 10.33 -12.60 11.57
N ASN A 619 11.52 -12.24 12.03
CA ASN A 619 11.70 -11.38 13.19
C ASN A 619 12.17 -10.00 12.72
N ASN A 620 11.45 -8.95 13.12
CA ASN A 620 11.78 -7.58 12.74
C ASN A 620 12.04 -6.79 14.01
N GLU A 621 13.25 -6.24 14.13
CA GLU A 621 13.64 -5.37 15.22
C GLU A 621 14.08 -4.01 14.68
N GLY A 622 13.83 -2.96 15.45
CA GLY A 622 14.16 -1.62 14.97
C GLY A 622 13.93 -0.48 15.94
N THR A 623 14.40 0.69 15.53
CA THR A 623 14.21 1.97 16.20
C THR A 623 13.62 2.98 15.21
N GLU A 624 12.55 3.66 15.63
CA GLU A 624 11.89 4.68 14.82
C GLU A 624 11.88 6.00 15.58
N PHE A 625 12.20 7.10 14.89
CA PHE A 625 12.15 8.44 15.45
C PHE A 625 11.39 9.37 14.52
N GLU A 626 10.51 10.19 15.08
CA GLU A 626 9.72 11.19 14.37
C GLU A 626 9.74 12.50 15.15
N VAL A 627 9.93 13.62 14.45
CA VAL A 627 9.80 14.96 15.00
C VAL A 627 9.07 15.86 14.01
N ARG A 628 8.14 16.67 14.51
CA ARG A 628 7.39 17.68 13.75
C ARG A 628 7.41 18.98 14.53
N TRP A 629 7.87 20.05 13.90
CA TRP A 629 8.07 21.34 14.56
C TRP A 629 7.53 22.50 13.74
N VAL A 630 6.48 23.13 14.24
CA VAL A 630 6.06 24.47 13.83
C VAL A 630 6.96 25.47 14.56
N VAL A 631 8.03 25.89 13.89
CA VAL A 631 9.03 26.80 14.45
C VAL A 631 8.43 28.20 14.65
N ASN A 632 7.59 28.62 13.71
CA ASN A 632 6.78 29.83 13.72
C ASN A 632 5.76 29.76 12.57
N GLU A 633 4.96 30.81 12.40
CA GLU A 633 3.96 30.93 11.32
C GLU A 633 4.51 30.78 9.89
N GLN A 634 5.82 30.95 9.70
CA GLN A 634 6.48 30.83 8.40
C GLN A 634 7.16 29.48 8.19
N LEU A 635 7.69 28.85 9.23
CA LEU A 635 8.60 27.71 9.10
C LEU A 635 8.07 26.47 9.83
N VAL A 636 7.85 25.41 9.06
CA VAL A 636 7.52 24.08 9.56
C VAL A 636 8.60 23.10 9.12
N LEU A 637 9.06 22.26 10.05
CA LEU A 637 10.06 21.24 9.84
C LEU A 637 9.53 19.87 10.28
N SER A 638 9.87 18.81 9.57
CA SER A 638 9.76 17.45 10.09
C SER A 638 11.02 16.65 9.81
N ALA A 639 11.29 15.67 10.65
CA ALA A 639 12.28 14.66 10.35
C ALA A 639 11.79 13.29 10.85
N VAL A 640 12.10 12.26 10.08
CA VAL A 640 11.84 10.87 10.41
C VAL A 640 13.11 10.06 10.23
N TYR A 641 13.28 9.04 11.06
CA TYR A 641 14.39 8.12 11.00
C TYR A 641 13.89 6.72 11.30
N THR A 642 14.41 5.73 10.59
CA THR A 642 14.16 4.32 10.82
C THR A 642 15.49 3.60 10.78
N ASN A 643 15.76 2.80 11.80
CA ASN A 643 16.72 1.72 11.77
C ASN A 643 15.95 0.41 11.89
N ILE A 644 16.19 -0.53 11.00
CA ILE A 644 15.46 -1.79 10.95
C ILE A 644 16.35 -2.93 10.48
N GLU A 645 16.19 -4.08 11.10
CA GLU A 645 16.69 -5.36 10.62
C GLU A 645 15.51 -6.34 10.51
N VAL A 646 15.46 -7.09 9.41
CA VAL A 646 14.43 -8.11 9.18
C VAL A 646 15.11 -9.44 8.90
N THR A 647 14.93 -10.38 9.82
CA THR A 647 15.56 -11.69 9.78
C THR A 647 14.56 -12.75 9.36
N ASN A 648 14.91 -13.56 8.35
CA ASN A 648 14.13 -14.71 7.90
C ASN A 648 14.40 -15.93 8.79
N LEU A 649 13.51 -16.20 9.75
CA LEU A 649 13.61 -17.31 10.67
C LEU A 649 13.47 -18.68 9.97
N THR A 650 12.70 -18.76 8.88
CA THR A 650 12.59 -19.98 8.06
C THR A 650 13.95 -20.34 7.44
N ALA A 651 14.68 -19.35 6.91
CA ALA A 651 16.02 -19.55 6.36
C ALA A 651 17.07 -19.84 7.45
N VAL A 652 16.96 -19.23 8.64
CA VAL A 652 17.79 -19.62 9.80
C VAL A 652 17.59 -21.10 10.14
N ALA A 653 16.34 -21.56 10.19
CA ALA A 653 16.00 -22.93 10.56
C ALA A 653 16.45 -23.96 9.51
N SER A 654 16.27 -23.64 8.22
CA SER A 654 16.62 -24.54 7.11
C SER A 654 18.09 -24.43 6.67
N SER A 655 18.78 -23.33 7.05
CA SER A 655 20.14 -22.97 6.61
C SER A 655 20.29 -22.70 5.11
N TYR A 656 19.17 -22.49 4.41
CA TYR A 656 19.12 -22.09 3.00
C TYR A 656 17.83 -21.33 2.68
N GLN A 657 17.78 -20.65 1.54
CA GLN A 657 16.54 -20.10 0.98
C GLN A 657 16.52 -20.38 -0.52
N PHE A 658 15.43 -20.95 -1.05
CA PHE A 658 15.28 -21.09 -2.49
C PHE A 658 15.23 -19.70 -3.16
N GLY A 659 15.76 -19.58 -4.37
CA GLY A 659 15.68 -18.36 -5.16
C GLY A 659 16.06 -18.61 -6.62
N PHE A 660 15.69 -17.66 -7.48
CA PHE A 660 16.11 -17.67 -8.88
C PHE A 660 17.46 -16.98 -9.01
N LEU A 661 18.41 -17.69 -9.62
CA LEU A 661 19.80 -17.28 -9.64
C LEU A 661 20.05 -16.32 -10.81
N GLY A 662 20.78 -15.25 -10.53
CA GLY A 662 21.22 -14.23 -11.47
C GLY A 662 22.66 -14.42 -11.94
N ALA A 663 23.13 -13.46 -12.73
CA ALA A 663 24.46 -13.49 -13.34
C ALA A 663 25.61 -13.56 -12.33
N GLU A 664 25.47 -12.87 -11.20
CA GLU A 664 26.53 -12.68 -10.19
C GLU A 664 26.51 -13.75 -9.09
N ASP A 665 25.52 -14.66 -9.09
CA ASP A 665 25.41 -15.70 -8.05
C ASP A 665 26.46 -16.81 -8.20
N PHE A 666 27.04 -16.98 -9.40
CA PHE A 666 27.88 -18.14 -9.73
C PHE A 666 29.37 -17.89 -9.52
N ALA A 667 30.00 -18.72 -8.69
CA ALA A 667 31.43 -18.58 -8.37
C ALA A 667 32.38 -19.01 -9.51
N ASN A 668 31.93 -19.89 -10.42
CA ASN A 668 32.76 -20.49 -11.46
C ASN A 668 32.28 -20.22 -12.90
N ILE A 669 31.39 -19.22 -13.10
CA ILE A 669 30.88 -18.85 -14.41
C ILE A 669 31.24 -17.40 -14.71
N ASP A 670 32.18 -17.21 -15.65
CA ASP A 670 32.60 -15.88 -16.08
C ASP A 670 31.67 -15.27 -17.15
N ASP A 671 30.95 -16.11 -17.90
CA ASP A 671 30.06 -15.71 -19.00
C ASP A 671 28.63 -16.16 -18.71
N PRO A 672 27.78 -15.30 -18.13
CA PRO A 672 26.40 -15.66 -17.80
C PRO A 672 25.49 -15.77 -19.03
N SER A 673 25.95 -15.36 -20.22
CA SER A 673 25.15 -15.46 -21.46
C SER A 673 24.83 -16.89 -21.87
N ILE A 674 25.52 -17.88 -21.28
CA ILE A 674 25.28 -19.30 -21.51
C ILE A 674 23.95 -19.80 -20.91
N PHE A 675 23.31 -19.03 -20.03
CA PHE A 675 22.07 -19.46 -19.36
C PHE A 675 20.89 -18.49 -19.43
N PHE A 676 21.06 -17.24 -19.90
CA PHE A 676 19.98 -16.24 -19.94
C PHE A 676 18.77 -16.62 -20.82
N GLY A 677 18.90 -17.62 -21.68
CA GLY A 677 17.78 -18.24 -22.41
C GLY A 677 16.87 -19.09 -21.51
N GLY A 678 17.26 -19.40 -20.28
CA GLY A 678 16.45 -20.10 -19.29
C GLY A 678 16.56 -19.46 -17.91
N THR A 679 16.18 -20.21 -16.88
CA THR A 679 16.25 -19.78 -15.48
C THR A 679 16.97 -20.84 -14.65
N PRO A 680 18.22 -20.60 -14.24
CA PRO A 680 18.81 -21.37 -13.16
C PRO A 680 18.16 -20.99 -11.82
N ASN A 681 17.98 -21.98 -10.95
CA ASN A 681 17.43 -21.79 -9.62
C ASN A 681 18.17 -22.68 -8.62
N GLY A 682 18.01 -22.39 -7.34
CA GLY A 682 18.61 -23.22 -6.31
C GLY A 682 18.55 -22.58 -4.95
N ASN A 683 19.28 -23.17 -4.04
CA ASN A 683 19.39 -22.70 -2.67
C ASN A 683 20.45 -21.60 -2.58
N THR A 684 20.09 -20.53 -1.90
CA THR A 684 20.94 -19.39 -1.53
C THR A 684 21.16 -19.40 0.00
N ALA A 685 21.65 -18.30 0.58
CA ALA A 685 22.00 -18.11 2.00
C ALA A 685 23.41 -18.54 2.45
N TYR A 686 24.25 -19.11 1.57
CA TYR A 686 25.59 -19.58 1.98
C TYR A 686 26.46 -18.51 2.65
N ASP A 687 26.36 -17.26 2.18
CA ASP A 687 27.08 -16.11 2.71
C ASP A 687 26.19 -15.16 3.57
N ASN A 688 24.87 -15.34 3.57
CA ASN A 688 23.92 -14.59 4.39
C ASN A 688 23.61 -15.37 5.68
N VAL A 689 24.63 -15.55 6.52
CA VAL A 689 24.56 -16.35 7.77
C VAL A 689 23.58 -15.82 8.81
N GLU A 690 23.25 -14.53 8.74
CA GLU A 690 22.27 -13.87 9.63
C GLU A 690 20.85 -13.92 9.03
N ALA A 691 20.69 -14.46 7.82
CA ALA A 691 19.40 -14.60 7.12
C ALA A 691 18.63 -13.28 7.00
N VAL A 692 19.35 -12.17 6.81
CA VAL A 692 18.75 -10.83 6.69
C VAL A 692 18.05 -10.73 5.33
N LYS A 693 16.81 -10.25 5.32
CA LYS A 693 16.06 -10.01 4.08
C LYS A 693 16.75 -8.97 3.20
N ALA A 694 16.70 -9.19 1.88
CA ALA A 694 17.27 -8.26 0.91
C ALA A 694 16.30 -7.11 0.56
N GLY A 695 16.85 -6.03 0.00
CA GLY A 695 16.09 -4.90 -0.51
C GLY A 695 15.46 -3.98 0.55
N ILE A 696 15.83 -4.10 1.83
CA ILE A 696 15.35 -3.22 2.92
C ILE A 696 16.57 -2.45 3.45
N PRO A 697 16.63 -1.11 3.31
CA PRO A 697 17.73 -0.34 3.86
C PRO A 697 17.73 -0.40 5.37
N GLU A 698 18.88 -0.72 5.97
CA GLU A 698 19.02 -0.77 7.43
C GLU A 698 18.67 0.59 8.05
N ASN A 699 19.13 1.69 7.44
CA ASN A 699 18.75 3.04 7.84
C ASN A 699 18.05 3.81 6.72
N THR A 700 16.99 4.52 7.10
CA THR A 700 16.34 5.53 6.25
C THR A 700 16.12 6.83 7.03
N TYR A 701 16.30 7.95 6.33
CA TYR A 701 16.13 9.29 6.87
C TYR A 701 15.19 10.09 5.97
N GLY A 702 14.18 10.71 6.55
CA GLY A 702 13.32 11.68 5.89
C GLY A 702 13.44 13.04 6.56
N LEU A 703 13.54 14.11 5.78
CA LEU A 703 13.49 15.48 6.27
C LEU A 703 12.58 16.30 5.37
N THR A 704 11.67 17.07 5.97
CA THR A 704 10.85 18.02 5.22
C THR A 704 10.94 19.41 5.83
N ALA A 705 10.87 20.43 4.98
CA ALA A 705 10.78 21.81 5.41
C ALA A 705 9.81 22.57 4.51
N THR A 706 9.02 23.44 5.12
CA THR A 706 8.13 24.40 4.45
C THR A 706 8.44 25.80 4.95
N TYR A 707 8.57 26.75 4.04
CA TYR A 707 8.67 28.17 4.36
C TYR A 707 7.56 28.97 3.66
N ASP A 708 6.61 29.51 4.44
CA ASP A 708 5.57 30.43 3.99
C ASP A 708 6.07 31.88 4.06
N PHE A 709 6.04 32.56 2.92
CA PHE A 709 6.49 33.94 2.80
C PHE A 709 5.44 34.96 3.27
N LEU A 710 4.26 34.51 3.72
CA LEU A 710 3.12 35.29 4.22
C LEU A 710 2.58 36.31 3.21
N ASN A 711 2.77 36.02 1.92
CA ASN A 711 2.37 36.87 0.79
C ASN A 711 1.73 36.04 -0.33
N GLY A 712 1.23 34.86 0.01
CA GLY A 712 0.70 33.84 -0.89
C GLY A 712 1.75 32.87 -1.41
N TYR A 713 3.05 33.20 -1.40
CA TYR A 713 4.09 32.25 -1.81
C TYR A 713 4.48 31.33 -0.66
N ALA A 714 4.76 30.06 -0.97
CA ALA A 714 5.45 29.15 -0.06
C ALA A 714 6.44 28.28 -0.83
N ALA A 715 7.54 27.88 -0.16
CA ALA A 715 8.50 26.93 -0.69
C ALA A 715 8.54 25.67 0.19
N SER A 716 8.69 24.50 -0.44
CA SER A 716 8.81 23.22 0.25
C SER A 716 10.04 22.46 -0.24
N VAL A 717 10.64 21.66 0.64
CA VAL A 717 11.72 20.73 0.29
C VAL A 717 11.54 19.45 1.09
N SER A 718 11.71 18.31 0.43
CA SER A 718 11.83 17.01 1.08
C SER A 718 13.15 16.35 0.69
N VAL A 719 13.79 15.71 1.65
CA VAL A 719 15.02 14.93 1.46
C VAL A 719 14.79 13.54 2.02
N VAL A 720 15.06 12.52 1.21
CA VAL A 720 15.05 11.12 1.64
C VAL A 720 16.44 10.56 1.39
N ASN A 721 17.02 9.90 2.39
CA ASN A 721 18.23 9.12 2.25
C ASN A 721 17.97 7.68 2.69
N ALA A 722 18.45 6.74 1.90
CA ALA A 722 18.38 5.31 2.17
C ALA A 722 19.76 4.70 1.97
N ASP A 723 20.13 3.79 2.86
CA ASP A 723 21.37 3.04 2.79
C ASP A 723 21.40 2.10 1.57
N GLU A 724 22.60 1.59 1.26
CA GLU A 724 22.77 0.56 0.24
C GLU A 724 22.12 -0.76 0.69
N VAL A 725 21.68 -1.55 -0.28
CA VAL A 725 20.97 -2.82 -0.01
C VAL A 725 21.45 -3.91 -0.95
N ALA A 726 21.37 -5.16 -0.51
CA ALA A 726 21.42 -6.29 -1.43
C ALA A 726 20.18 -6.27 -2.35
N SER A 727 20.38 -6.49 -3.65
CA SER A 727 19.30 -6.59 -4.63
C SER A 727 18.42 -7.81 -4.37
N GLY A 728 19.04 -8.95 -4.08
CA GLY A 728 18.38 -10.21 -3.74
C GLY A 728 19.04 -10.93 -2.57
N TYR A 729 18.39 -12.00 -2.10
CA TYR A 729 18.74 -12.69 -0.84
C TYR A 729 20.16 -13.29 -0.81
N SER A 730 20.74 -13.59 -1.97
CA SER A 730 22.13 -14.08 -2.09
C SER A 730 23.17 -13.02 -1.72
N GLY A 731 22.83 -11.73 -1.80
CA GLY A 731 23.78 -10.63 -1.61
C GLY A 731 24.75 -10.42 -2.77
N ALA A 732 24.56 -11.10 -3.92
CA ALA A 732 25.51 -11.06 -5.03
C ALA A 732 25.61 -9.69 -5.74
N VAL A 733 24.52 -8.91 -5.73
CA VAL A 733 24.46 -7.56 -6.30
C VAL A 733 24.07 -6.56 -5.23
N THR A 734 24.83 -5.46 -5.12
CA THR A 734 24.54 -4.36 -4.21
C THR A 734 23.95 -3.18 -4.98
N LEU A 735 22.78 -2.72 -4.54
CA LEU A 735 22.18 -1.46 -4.98
C LEU A 735 22.75 -0.31 -4.13
N PRO A 736 23.24 0.77 -4.74
CA PRO A 736 23.91 1.84 -4.03
C PRO A 736 22.94 2.63 -3.14
N SER A 737 23.46 3.15 -2.03
CA SER A 737 22.77 4.17 -1.23
C SER A 737 22.42 5.39 -2.09
N TYR A 738 21.33 6.08 -1.75
CA TYR A 738 20.87 7.22 -2.53
C TYR A 738 20.32 8.34 -1.66
N THR A 739 20.28 9.56 -2.21
CA THR A 739 19.64 10.72 -1.60
C THR A 739 18.75 11.42 -2.60
N LEU A 740 17.44 11.41 -2.36
CA LEU A 740 16.46 12.12 -3.16
C LEU A 740 16.20 13.50 -2.55
N VAL A 741 16.25 14.53 -3.38
CA VAL A 741 15.88 15.89 -3.01
C VAL A 741 14.70 16.31 -3.88
N ASN A 742 13.56 16.60 -3.28
CA ASN A 742 12.40 17.17 -3.98
C ASN A 742 12.20 18.61 -3.51
N ALA A 743 11.81 19.50 -4.41
CA ALA A 743 11.57 20.91 -4.08
C ALA A 743 10.32 21.43 -4.76
N GLY A 744 9.53 22.19 -4.02
CA GLY A 744 8.29 22.80 -4.47
C GLY A 744 8.27 24.32 -4.27
N LEU A 745 7.58 25.01 -5.17
CA LEU A 745 7.17 26.40 -4.99
C LEU A 745 5.68 26.49 -5.27
N SER A 746 4.93 27.07 -4.33
CA SER A 746 3.51 27.32 -4.48
C SER A 746 3.18 28.80 -4.37
N TYR A 747 2.06 29.18 -4.97
CA TYR A 747 1.40 30.46 -4.80
C TYR A 747 -0.09 30.22 -4.56
N GLN A 748 -0.60 30.80 -3.47
CA GLN A 748 -2.00 30.76 -3.06
C GLN A 748 -2.58 32.18 -3.12
N ALA A 749 -3.65 32.33 -3.91
CA ALA A 749 -4.54 33.47 -3.89
C ALA A 749 -5.84 33.09 -3.14
N GLU A 750 -6.84 33.98 -3.15
CA GLU A 750 -8.14 33.75 -2.53
C GLU A 750 -8.86 32.53 -3.16
N ASP A 751 -9.05 32.57 -4.48
CA ASP A 751 -9.84 31.54 -5.18
C ASP A 751 -8.99 30.57 -6.01
N TRP A 752 -7.67 30.73 -6.08
CA TRP A 752 -6.83 29.86 -6.91
C TRP A 752 -5.44 29.65 -6.35
N SER A 753 -4.81 28.55 -6.75
CA SER A 753 -3.43 28.26 -6.40
C SER A 753 -2.68 27.58 -7.55
N VAL A 754 -1.35 27.73 -7.50
CA VAL A 754 -0.42 27.00 -8.37
C VAL A 754 0.63 26.37 -7.47
N ASN A 755 0.94 25.10 -7.69
CA ASN A 755 2.04 24.39 -7.06
C ASN A 755 2.92 23.81 -8.17
N LEU A 756 4.22 24.08 -8.14
CA LEU A 756 5.21 23.46 -9.02
C LEU A 756 6.20 22.68 -8.15
N THR A 757 6.30 21.39 -8.38
CA THR A 757 7.26 20.51 -7.70
C THR A 757 8.21 19.91 -8.71
N VAL A 758 9.50 19.88 -8.38
CA VAL A 758 10.53 19.10 -9.07
C VAL A 758 10.94 17.97 -8.14
N LYS A 759 10.71 16.74 -8.59
CA LYS A 759 11.09 15.51 -7.90
C LYS A 759 12.44 15.02 -8.41
N ASN A 760 13.22 14.41 -7.53
CA ASN A 760 14.60 14.01 -7.79
C ASN A 760 15.42 15.16 -8.42
N LEU A 761 15.43 16.33 -7.77
CA LEU A 761 16.03 17.57 -8.25
C LEU A 761 17.52 17.42 -8.61
N THR A 762 18.23 16.56 -7.88
CA THR A 762 19.65 16.23 -8.09
C THR A 762 19.88 15.26 -9.24
N ASP A 763 18.82 14.67 -9.80
CA ASP A 763 18.88 13.65 -10.85
C ASP A 763 19.67 12.41 -10.41
N GLU A 764 19.48 12.02 -9.14
CA GLU A 764 20.08 10.85 -8.53
C GLU A 764 19.69 9.58 -9.30
N LYS A 765 20.66 8.70 -9.50
CA LYS A 765 20.43 7.38 -10.10
C LYS A 765 20.29 6.39 -8.97
N TYR A 766 19.08 5.89 -8.79
CA TYR A 766 18.75 4.94 -7.73
C TYR A 766 17.90 3.80 -8.27
N PHE A 767 17.77 2.77 -7.46
CA PHE A 767 17.14 1.52 -7.81
C PHE A 767 16.30 1.04 -6.64
N ARG A 768 15.30 0.22 -6.95
CA ARG A 768 14.55 -0.52 -5.95
C ARG A 768 14.64 -2.01 -6.26
N SER A 769 14.93 -2.81 -5.23
CA SER A 769 14.82 -4.26 -5.36
C SER A 769 13.39 -4.63 -5.70
N ASN A 770 13.25 -5.59 -6.62
CA ASN A 770 11.96 -6.05 -7.09
C ASN A 770 11.76 -7.51 -6.69
N PHE A 771 10.77 -7.74 -5.82
CA PHE A 771 10.52 -9.04 -5.19
C PHE A 771 11.81 -9.75 -4.69
N PRO A 772 12.59 -9.10 -3.81
CA PRO A 772 14.00 -9.39 -3.56
C PRO A 772 14.29 -10.81 -3.07
N ASP A 773 13.38 -11.40 -2.29
CA ASP A 773 13.59 -12.73 -1.71
C ASP A 773 13.57 -13.85 -2.76
N LEU A 774 12.93 -13.62 -3.91
CA LEU A 774 12.76 -14.62 -4.96
C LEU A 774 13.47 -14.25 -6.27
N PHE A 775 13.28 -13.02 -6.76
CA PHE A 775 13.77 -12.57 -8.07
C PHE A 775 14.85 -11.48 -7.98
N GLY A 776 15.26 -11.08 -6.77
CA GLY A 776 16.18 -9.95 -6.59
C GLY A 776 17.56 -10.09 -7.25
N SER A 777 17.95 -11.32 -7.62
CA SER A 777 19.16 -11.58 -8.42
C SER A 777 18.94 -11.45 -9.94
N GLN A 778 17.71 -11.60 -10.42
CA GLN A 778 17.38 -11.58 -11.86
C GLN A 778 16.88 -10.22 -12.33
N ILE A 779 16.14 -9.50 -11.48
CA ILE A 779 15.48 -8.25 -11.87
C ILE A 779 15.64 -7.14 -10.83
N VAL A 780 15.65 -5.90 -11.31
CA VAL A 780 15.77 -4.68 -10.48
C VAL A 780 15.04 -3.52 -11.13
N LEU A 781 14.35 -2.69 -10.36
CA LEU A 781 13.64 -1.52 -10.90
C LEU A 781 14.56 -0.28 -10.91
N PRO A 782 15.04 0.21 -12.07
CA PRO A 782 15.68 1.52 -12.14
C PRO A 782 14.65 2.62 -11.95
N GLU A 783 14.85 3.47 -10.96
CA GLU A 783 13.84 4.44 -10.57
C GLU A 783 13.90 5.76 -11.36
N LEU A 784 12.84 6.57 -11.23
CA LEU A 784 12.60 7.75 -12.06
C LEU A 784 13.74 8.80 -11.99
N PRO A 785 14.14 9.39 -13.13
CA PRO A 785 15.07 10.52 -13.16
C PRO A 785 14.39 11.79 -12.61
N ARG A 786 15.13 12.91 -12.63
CA ARG A 786 14.53 14.23 -12.35
C ARG A 786 13.29 14.47 -13.21
N HIS A 787 12.20 14.82 -12.56
CA HIS A 787 10.94 15.16 -13.23
C HIS A 787 10.21 16.27 -12.48
N TRP A 788 9.15 16.79 -13.09
CA TRP A 788 8.40 17.90 -12.52
C TRP A 788 6.90 17.72 -12.75
N ASN A 789 6.14 18.37 -11.89
CA ASN A 789 4.69 18.38 -11.92
C ASN A 789 4.21 19.74 -11.45
N ALA A 790 3.25 20.31 -12.17
CA ALA A 790 2.60 21.57 -11.86
C ALA A 790 1.09 21.34 -11.73
N LYS A 791 0.52 21.77 -10.60
CA LYS A 791 -0.91 21.72 -10.32
C LYS A 791 -1.47 23.14 -10.27
N PHE A 792 -2.51 23.41 -11.05
CA PHE A 792 -3.35 24.59 -10.89
C PHE A 792 -4.66 24.16 -10.24
N SER A 793 -5.08 24.87 -9.20
CA SER A 793 -6.35 24.63 -8.53
C SER A 793 -7.18 25.91 -8.49
N TYR A 794 -8.50 25.79 -8.66
CA TYR A 794 -9.47 26.86 -8.47
C TYR A 794 -10.52 26.41 -7.46
N LYS A 795 -10.75 27.20 -6.42
CA LYS A 795 -11.74 26.99 -5.35
C LYS A 795 -12.89 27.98 -5.54
N PHE A 796 -14.11 27.57 -5.21
CA PHE A 796 -15.33 28.38 -5.35
C PHE A 796 -16.40 28.03 -4.33
#